data_AF-A0A924PXN3-F1
#
_entry.id   AF-A0A924PXN3-F1
#
_cell.length_a   1.000
_cell.length_b   1.000
_cell.length_c   1.000
_cell.angle_alpha   90.00
_cell.angle_beta   90.00
_cell.angle_gamma   90.00
#
_symmetry.space_group_name_H-M   'P 1'
#
loop_
_entity.id
_entity.type
_entity.pdbx_description
1 polymer ?
#
loop_
_entity_poly.entity_id
_entity_poly.type
_entity_poly.pdbx_seq_one_letter_code
_entity_poly.pdbx_strand_id
1 'polypeptide(L)'
;MISSLQSSLEHPGQAVHPGAGSPLQAAEKEALQARRLQVLGKASVHAEAELKLPRVGLALSGGGVRSATFALGLMRGLAQNRHGGPGGVTADQRRLDADGLLGRFDYLSTVSGGGYIGGMFGRLVSSFGIARAQSLMADASSPVLEWLRRNGRYLSTSGSRDWGTAVVTYLRAVLAIHAEFMVACMLVGLIVVAPHLLQHSTQLLDPKGWAFWQTPWWVLALAGWLLTAPGLISGYWAARDTANPGAKSAGPSVGDVLFLLGCALGTWGLVRWSIAAQLLDPCHDGLTATSAAVLALLSITVGQSLAQGWLFFSGDPHALAVARLRNALTRALRMVTLGACAVAGLGALDVLSWWLLEELQSQAGNDNYLWRGVGFGGLVALGLRTMVQPLQQMAAEAGGRAREWLPRLINVGSLAGLLALVLGWLVLLQWFVFAPDTFAPLINTPSWMRAALVALVWFTWVALTAGNAQMPNTSSLHSFYRARLTRAYLAVGNPRRGLDGDVPTGNADVTAVEDGDDMGLRHYQPELRGGPIHLVNTCLNQTRDDLSGLYNADRKGAAVTATWRGLEVGPSCFIPMKPEHDVGTLGRWVAVSGAAASPGAGAYTTRGLALLLYFLGVRLGHWIRSPGALVPLRWLSHLSWRFLPKPLMLASEASAVYFGGDRPWWYLSDGGHFENTGVYALVKRELDFVILSDASCDPRYEFGDVENLVRKARIDFGAEIDFYSREEASRLFTSDCEGGLTVLSPEDVTNNHSCRGVLLARIRYRERLVKGDDGQTVLKRPEGTLLVVKPNLHNALDVDVLAYAQKHEDFPHESTGDQSFDEAQWESYHRLGEDFGLAMHETWLAQLPGWRSPAHHGIRVAARLNDAKEAKDAPDKAQAAPWWRRTARATAIGATLGLGASGTLILSAWQTIEQVQRKETESRTEASKLFAEVSKGLQGMDANCPKMPEYLYVQTKTLLQVMRGSPLLSLLEREGVDLVAARIATDFAKPLATEAECPATALRMRSELQLVSSFQPASSALSYWDSGNSPGGQALAAEAVWQQLKNWSAKGPLTTTTAQVFREPAPVGMPKDVPVVVATAPASVSLEACRRPQGNTILYVQVYDEFSRAPATALRQTLQAQAGELVQVAPIENVTLSAQVRQQRRPAPWPQPTFVLHDPGSRACAKAMAGLLGLPWVGPGESADKVWVRDLPKSLNRRPGVIELWLPPILQQTSSNKPVAGRA
;
A
#
# COMPACT_ATOMS: atom_id res chain seq x y z
N MET A 1 -1.74 -29.78 42.81
CA MET A 1 -1.58 -29.77 41.34
C MET A 1 -2.01 -28.47 40.67
N ILE A 2 -2.93 -27.67 41.23
CA ILE A 2 -3.29 -26.35 40.68
C ILE A 2 -2.36 -25.21 41.17
N SER A 3 -1.72 -25.33 42.34
CA SER A 3 -0.81 -24.30 42.84
C SER A 3 0.60 -24.29 42.21
N SER A 4 1.04 -25.39 41.57
CA SER A 4 2.37 -25.44 40.93
C SER A 4 2.38 -24.87 39.50
N LEU A 5 1.22 -24.54 38.93
CA LEU A 5 1.08 -23.92 37.62
C LEU A 5 0.93 -22.39 37.70
N GLN A 6 0.50 -21.84 38.84
CA GLN A 6 0.37 -20.40 39.04
C GLN A 6 1.69 -19.70 39.35
N SER A 7 2.64 -20.37 40.02
CA SER A 7 3.93 -19.73 40.35
C SER A 7 4.83 -19.50 39.13
N SER A 8 4.57 -20.15 38.00
CA SER A 8 5.36 -19.99 36.77
C SER A 8 4.95 -18.80 35.90
N LEU A 9 3.78 -18.19 36.17
CA LEU A 9 3.18 -17.14 35.35
C LEU A 9 3.17 -15.75 36.00
N GLU A 10 3.39 -15.65 37.32
CA GLU A 10 3.31 -14.37 38.04
C GLU A 10 4.64 -13.59 38.13
N HIS A 11 5.75 -14.14 37.62
CA HIS A 11 7.05 -13.45 37.56
C HIS A 11 7.82 -13.74 36.25
N PRO A 12 7.80 -12.84 35.24
CA PRO A 12 8.61 -12.99 34.02
C PRO A 12 10.12 -12.74 34.23
N GLY A 13 10.59 -12.77 35.49
CA GLY A 13 11.96 -12.49 35.89
C GLY A 13 12.58 -13.55 36.78
N GLN A 14 11.90 -14.68 37.07
CA GLN A 14 12.58 -15.80 37.70
C GLN A 14 13.49 -16.48 36.67
N ALA A 15 14.79 -16.20 36.82
CA ALA A 15 15.84 -16.90 36.12
C ALA A 15 15.63 -18.41 36.25
N VAL A 16 15.63 -19.11 35.12
CA VAL A 16 15.91 -20.55 35.08
C VAL A 16 17.13 -20.79 35.99
N HIS A 17 17.01 -21.76 36.89
CA HIS A 17 18.05 -22.07 37.89
C HIS A 17 19.47 -21.98 37.31
N PRO A 18 20.39 -21.23 37.95
CA PRO A 18 21.75 -21.07 37.47
C PRO A 18 22.53 -22.36 37.75
N GLY A 19 22.59 -23.27 36.77
CA GLY A 19 23.45 -24.45 36.86
C GLY A 19 23.11 -25.62 35.93
N ALA A 20 21.86 -25.75 35.47
CA ALA A 20 21.50 -26.77 34.48
C ALA A 20 21.37 -26.12 33.09
N GLY A 21 22.21 -26.54 32.14
CA GLY A 21 22.01 -26.15 30.74
C GLY A 21 20.61 -26.52 30.27
N SER A 22 20.05 -25.78 29.30
CA SER A 22 18.76 -26.17 28.73
C SER A 22 18.87 -27.60 28.15
N PRO A 23 17.78 -28.40 28.13
CA PRO A 23 17.81 -29.74 27.54
C PRO A 23 18.39 -29.76 26.11
N LEU A 24 18.20 -28.66 25.35
CA LEU A 24 18.82 -28.45 24.05
C LEU A 24 20.35 -28.36 24.12
N GLN A 25 20.91 -27.56 25.04
CA GLN A 25 22.36 -27.39 25.18
C GLN A 25 23.07 -28.71 25.53
N ALA A 26 22.46 -29.53 26.40
CA ALA A 26 22.99 -30.84 26.73
C ALA A 26 22.99 -31.77 25.51
N ALA A 27 21.89 -31.82 24.76
CA ALA A 27 21.76 -32.63 23.55
C ALA A 27 22.69 -32.17 22.41
N GLU A 28 22.91 -30.87 22.27
CA GLU A 28 23.88 -30.33 21.31
C GLU A 28 25.31 -30.69 21.72
N LYS A 29 25.66 -30.60 23.01
CA LYS A 29 27.00 -30.97 23.50
C LYS A 29 27.35 -32.43 23.18
N GLU A 30 26.41 -33.34 23.41
CA GLU A 30 26.58 -34.77 23.08
C GLU A 30 26.76 -34.97 21.56
N ALA A 31 25.94 -34.30 20.76
CA ALA A 31 26.02 -34.38 19.31
C ALA A 31 27.34 -33.84 18.75
N LEU A 32 27.85 -32.75 19.31
CA LEU A 32 29.15 -32.20 18.92
C LEU A 32 30.29 -33.18 19.21
N GLN A 33 30.27 -33.87 20.35
CA GLN A 33 31.26 -34.89 20.67
C GLN A 33 31.21 -36.05 19.67
N ALA A 34 30.02 -36.60 19.41
CA ALA A 34 29.82 -37.66 18.43
C ALA A 34 30.28 -37.25 17.02
N ARG A 35 29.95 -36.01 16.63
CA ARG A 35 30.37 -35.41 15.37
C ARG A 35 31.88 -35.28 15.24
N ARG A 36 32.57 -34.77 16.26
CA ARG A 36 34.04 -34.64 16.25
C ARG A 36 34.71 -36.01 16.20
N LEU A 37 34.21 -37.01 16.93
CA LEU A 37 34.67 -38.40 16.83
C LEU A 37 34.51 -38.97 15.42
N GLN A 38 33.39 -38.66 14.74
CA GLN A 38 33.15 -39.08 13.37
C GLN A 38 34.16 -38.50 12.38
N VAL A 39 34.61 -37.24 12.59
CA VAL A 39 35.64 -36.59 11.77
C VAL A 39 37.03 -37.22 12.02
N LEU A 40 37.37 -37.46 13.29
CA LEU A 40 38.69 -37.96 13.71
C LEU A 40 38.91 -39.44 13.36
N GLY A 41 37.85 -40.26 13.36
CA GLY A 41 37.94 -41.71 13.20
C GLY A 41 38.35 -42.43 14.50
N LYS A 42 38.18 -43.75 14.54
CA LYS A 42 38.28 -44.58 15.77
C LYS A 42 39.70 -44.71 16.37
N ALA A 43 40.75 -44.22 15.71
CA ALA A 43 42.15 -44.55 16.03
C ALA A 43 43.10 -43.36 16.22
N SER A 44 42.60 -42.11 16.25
CA SER A 44 43.49 -40.92 16.37
C SER A 44 44.07 -40.78 17.77
N VAL A 45 45.40 -40.72 17.88
CA VAL A 45 46.16 -40.46 19.12
C VAL A 45 45.88 -39.04 19.64
N HIS A 46 45.52 -38.11 18.75
CA HIS A 46 45.15 -36.73 19.11
C HIS A 46 43.67 -36.55 19.45
N ALA A 47 42.86 -37.61 19.41
CA ALA A 47 41.42 -37.50 19.55
C ALA A 47 41.00 -36.81 20.86
N GLU A 48 41.65 -37.13 21.98
CA GLU A 48 41.30 -36.52 23.27
C GLU A 48 41.56 -35.00 23.30
N ALA A 49 42.66 -34.55 22.70
CA ALA A 49 42.99 -33.12 22.62
C ALA A 49 42.02 -32.37 21.68
N GLU A 50 41.72 -32.94 20.51
CA GLU A 50 40.80 -32.36 19.52
C GLU A 50 39.36 -32.28 20.05
N LEU A 51 38.93 -33.26 20.87
CA LEU A 51 37.62 -33.23 21.52
C LEU A 51 37.48 -32.13 22.57
N LYS A 52 38.58 -31.68 23.18
CA LYS A 52 38.62 -30.60 24.18
C LYS A 52 38.78 -29.20 23.57
N LEU A 53 38.96 -29.10 22.25
CA LEU A 53 39.12 -27.82 21.58
C LEU A 53 37.90 -26.89 21.78
N PRO A 54 38.10 -25.56 21.79
CA PRO A 54 37.01 -24.58 21.91
C PRO A 54 35.90 -24.76 20.87
N ARG A 55 34.70 -24.25 21.16
CA ARG A 55 33.55 -24.37 20.26
C ARG A 55 33.55 -23.26 19.21
N VAL A 56 33.45 -23.65 17.94
CA VAL A 56 33.59 -22.73 16.80
C VAL A 56 32.31 -22.69 15.97
N GLY A 57 31.86 -21.48 15.60
CA GLY A 57 30.73 -21.26 14.73
C GLY A 57 31.10 -20.51 13.45
N LEU A 58 30.45 -20.88 12.34
CA LEU A 58 30.45 -20.11 11.09
C LEU A 58 29.06 -19.49 10.90
N ALA A 59 29.00 -18.17 10.72
CA ALA A 59 27.80 -17.43 10.40
C ALA A 59 27.86 -16.94 8.94
N LEU A 60 26.84 -17.27 8.15
CA LEU A 60 26.70 -16.80 6.78
C LEU A 60 25.54 -15.80 6.72
N SER A 61 25.87 -14.53 6.44
CA SER A 61 24.91 -13.43 6.43
C SER A 61 23.98 -13.45 5.21
N GLY A 62 22.94 -12.64 5.31
CA GLY A 62 21.97 -12.43 4.24
C GLY A 62 22.43 -11.49 3.12
N GLY A 63 21.54 -11.29 2.13
CA GLY A 63 21.82 -10.49 0.94
C GLY A 63 21.50 -11.16 -0.40
N GLY A 64 20.77 -12.28 -0.40
CA GLY A 64 20.37 -13.01 -1.61
C GLY A 64 21.53 -13.73 -2.30
N VAL A 65 21.48 -13.83 -3.63
CA VAL A 65 22.50 -14.55 -4.42
C VAL A 65 23.91 -13.97 -4.25
N ARG A 66 24.04 -12.67 -4.00
CA ARG A 66 25.34 -12.03 -3.73
C ARG A 66 26.04 -12.63 -2.53
N SER A 67 25.36 -12.59 -1.37
CA SER A 67 25.96 -13.09 -0.13
C SER A 67 26.15 -14.60 -0.18
N ALA A 68 25.26 -15.32 -0.86
CA ALA A 68 25.43 -16.74 -1.14
C ALA A 68 26.72 -16.99 -1.94
N THR A 69 26.96 -16.25 -3.03
CA THR A 69 28.11 -16.49 -3.91
C THR A 69 29.43 -16.16 -3.23
N PHE A 70 29.50 -15.06 -2.47
CA PHE A 70 30.67 -14.75 -1.65
C PHE A 70 30.90 -15.79 -0.55
N ALA A 71 29.85 -16.21 0.17
CA ALA A 71 29.96 -17.23 1.21
C ALA A 71 30.40 -18.59 0.66
N LEU A 72 29.96 -18.96 -0.55
CA LEU A 72 30.43 -20.15 -1.26
C LEU A 72 31.94 -20.09 -1.50
N GLY A 73 32.41 -18.95 -2.03
CA GLY A 73 33.84 -18.68 -2.20
C GLY A 73 34.60 -18.82 -0.89
N LEU A 74 34.16 -18.14 0.16
CA LEU A 74 34.79 -18.19 1.49
C LEU A 74 34.90 -19.63 2.01
N MET A 75 33.81 -20.38 1.96
CA MET A 75 33.82 -21.78 2.39
C MET A 75 34.70 -22.67 1.51
N ARG A 76 34.81 -22.38 0.22
CA ARG A 76 35.72 -23.08 -0.70
C ARG A 76 37.18 -22.81 -0.35
N GLY A 77 37.55 -21.56 -0.07
CA GLY A 77 38.90 -21.23 0.39
C GLY A 77 39.25 -21.93 1.72
N LEU A 78 38.30 -21.99 2.66
CA LEU A 78 38.46 -22.75 3.90
C LEU A 78 38.61 -24.27 3.65
N ALA A 79 37.92 -24.80 2.64
CA ALA A 79 38.05 -26.20 2.22
C ALA A 79 39.42 -26.53 1.60
N GLN A 80 40.05 -25.56 0.93
CA GLN A 80 41.35 -25.73 0.28
C GLN A 80 42.54 -25.71 1.25
N ASN A 81 42.35 -25.21 2.47
CA ASN A 81 43.37 -25.14 3.54
C ASN A 81 43.69 -26.51 4.16
N ARG A 82 44.19 -27.46 3.36
CA ARG A 82 44.47 -28.85 3.77
C ARG A 82 45.84 -29.00 4.43
N HIS A 83 45.91 -29.82 5.49
CA HIS A 83 47.17 -30.17 6.15
C HIS A 83 47.74 -31.50 5.65
N GLY A 84 48.95 -31.46 5.08
CA GLY A 84 49.68 -32.64 4.56
C GLY A 84 49.71 -32.70 3.03
N GLY A 85 50.87 -33.06 2.46
CA GLY A 85 51.05 -33.20 1.01
C GLY A 85 50.25 -34.38 0.41
N PRO A 86 50.43 -34.69 -0.89
CA PRO A 86 49.66 -35.71 -1.61
C PRO A 86 49.69 -37.13 -1.01
N GLY A 87 50.59 -37.41 -0.06
CA GLY A 87 50.72 -38.70 0.63
C GLY A 87 49.71 -38.99 1.75
N GLY A 88 48.83 -38.04 2.10
CA GLY A 88 47.77 -38.21 3.10
C GLY A 88 48.27 -38.19 4.56
N VAL A 89 47.34 -37.92 5.49
CA VAL A 89 47.58 -38.03 6.94
C VAL A 89 47.25 -39.46 7.36
N THR A 90 48.14 -40.13 8.11
CA THR A 90 47.89 -41.47 8.63
C THR A 90 46.71 -41.43 9.62
N ALA A 91 45.87 -42.48 9.61
CA ALA A 91 44.61 -42.50 10.36
C ALA A 91 44.78 -42.32 11.88
N ASP A 92 45.96 -42.59 12.42
CA ASP A 92 46.37 -42.45 13.82
C ASP A 92 46.74 -41.01 14.23
N GLN A 93 46.97 -40.09 13.28
CA GLN A 93 47.34 -38.69 13.56
C GLN A 93 46.32 -37.66 13.06
N ARG A 94 45.11 -38.11 12.70
CA ARG A 94 44.08 -37.25 12.11
C ARG A 94 43.57 -36.19 13.09
N ARG A 95 43.46 -34.95 12.61
CA ARG A 95 42.90 -33.77 13.30
C ARG A 95 41.59 -33.32 12.64
N LEU A 96 40.85 -32.41 13.29
CA LEU A 96 39.59 -31.88 12.75
C LEU A 96 39.76 -31.05 11.47
N ASP A 97 40.96 -30.51 11.23
CA ASP A 97 41.36 -29.68 10.08
C ASP A 97 42.11 -30.46 8.98
N ALA A 98 42.27 -31.79 9.12
CA ALA A 98 43.14 -32.58 8.24
C ALA A 98 42.75 -32.54 6.75
N ASP A 99 41.44 -32.52 6.45
CA ASP A 99 40.93 -32.46 5.07
C ASP A 99 40.63 -31.03 4.60
N GLY A 100 40.97 -30.02 5.43
CA GLY A 100 40.57 -28.62 5.30
C GLY A 100 39.81 -28.14 6.55
N LEU A 101 39.62 -26.82 6.67
CA LEU A 101 39.14 -26.18 7.91
C LEU A 101 37.65 -26.38 8.18
N LEU A 102 36.86 -26.83 7.20
CA LEU A 102 35.41 -27.01 7.39
C LEU A 102 35.09 -28.08 8.45
N GLY A 103 36.01 -29.02 8.68
CA GLY A 103 35.93 -30.01 9.75
C GLY A 103 36.09 -29.43 11.16
N ARG A 104 36.59 -28.21 11.32
CA ARG A 104 36.78 -27.56 12.63
C ARG A 104 35.52 -26.90 13.19
N PHE A 105 34.56 -26.53 12.34
CA PHE A 105 33.33 -25.84 12.73
C PHE A 105 32.31 -26.80 13.37
N ASP A 106 31.77 -26.38 14.52
CA ASP A 106 30.76 -27.12 15.27
C ASP A 106 29.34 -26.67 14.89
N TYR A 107 29.17 -25.37 14.63
CA TYR A 107 27.89 -24.77 14.25
C TYR A 107 28.00 -24.02 12.93
N LEU A 108 26.93 -24.09 12.15
CA LEU A 108 26.73 -23.29 10.95
C LEU A 108 25.42 -22.53 11.12
N SER A 109 25.48 -21.22 11.26
CA SER A 109 24.30 -20.37 11.39
C SER A 109 24.09 -19.58 10.12
N THR A 110 22.88 -19.63 9.57
CA THR A 110 22.59 -19.01 8.28
C THR A 110 21.35 -18.15 8.34
N VAL A 111 21.34 -17.13 7.51
CA VAL A 111 20.19 -16.25 7.32
C VAL A 111 20.13 -15.79 5.86
N SER A 112 18.92 -15.71 5.31
CA SER A 112 18.67 -15.25 3.94
C SER A 112 19.54 -15.98 2.90
N GLY A 113 20.31 -15.26 2.08
CA GLY A 113 21.23 -15.83 1.09
C GLY A 113 22.24 -16.83 1.67
N GLY A 114 22.71 -16.64 2.90
CA GLY A 114 23.57 -17.60 3.59
C GLY A 114 22.92 -18.96 3.77
N GLY A 115 21.57 -19.02 3.85
CA GLY A 115 20.80 -20.26 3.93
C GLY A 115 20.91 -21.12 2.68
N TYR A 116 21.17 -20.53 1.51
CA TYR A 116 21.30 -21.25 0.25
C TYR A 116 22.56 -22.11 0.30
N ILE A 117 23.68 -21.50 0.68
CA ILE A 117 24.98 -22.18 0.78
C ILE A 117 25.05 -23.09 2.00
N GLY A 118 24.54 -22.70 3.16
CA GLY A 118 24.58 -23.59 4.31
C GLY A 118 23.66 -24.81 4.15
N GLY A 119 22.51 -24.65 3.49
CA GLY A 119 21.65 -25.77 3.10
C GLY A 119 22.32 -26.67 2.07
N MET A 120 22.95 -26.09 1.04
CA MET A 120 23.74 -26.80 0.03
C MET A 120 24.87 -27.62 0.67
N PHE A 121 25.69 -26.99 1.51
CA PHE A 121 26.81 -27.64 2.17
C PHE A 121 26.35 -28.77 3.10
N GLY A 122 25.36 -28.52 3.95
CA GLY A 122 24.89 -29.59 4.83
C GLY A 122 24.21 -30.72 4.07
N ARG A 123 23.60 -30.47 2.90
CA ARG A 123 23.10 -31.52 2.00
C ARG A 123 24.22 -32.37 1.42
N LEU A 124 25.34 -31.76 1.01
CA LEU A 124 26.54 -32.51 0.60
C LEU A 124 27.07 -33.37 1.74
N VAL A 125 27.21 -32.81 2.94
CA VAL A 125 27.70 -33.55 4.12
C VAL A 125 26.74 -34.69 4.49
N SER A 126 25.43 -34.45 4.55
CA SER A 126 24.45 -35.50 4.88
C SER A 126 24.53 -36.69 3.93
N SER A 127 24.92 -36.47 2.67
CA SER A 127 24.91 -37.48 1.62
C SER A 127 26.27 -38.18 1.48
N PHE A 128 27.36 -37.42 1.49
CA PHE A 128 28.70 -37.90 1.18
C PHE A 128 29.68 -37.88 2.36
N GLY A 129 29.32 -37.23 3.46
CA GLY A 129 30.20 -37.01 4.60
C GLY A 129 31.13 -35.80 4.43
N ILE A 130 31.61 -35.28 5.56
CA ILE A 130 32.40 -34.04 5.61
C ILE A 130 33.66 -34.07 4.74
N ALA A 131 34.42 -35.17 4.76
CA ALA A 131 35.68 -35.27 4.00
C ALA A 131 35.44 -35.20 2.49
N ARG A 132 34.45 -35.96 1.97
CA ARG A 132 34.11 -35.95 0.55
C ARG A 132 33.47 -34.61 0.14
N ALA A 133 32.55 -34.08 0.94
CA ALA A 133 31.94 -32.77 0.68
C ALA A 133 32.99 -31.66 0.58
N GLN A 134 33.98 -31.64 1.48
CA GLN A 134 35.08 -30.69 1.44
C GLN A 134 35.96 -30.88 0.19
N SER A 135 36.27 -32.12 -0.20
CA SER A 135 37.04 -32.36 -1.42
C SER A 135 36.31 -31.88 -2.69
N LEU A 136 35.00 -32.07 -2.78
CA LEU A 136 34.18 -31.59 -3.90
C LEU A 136 34.10 -30.06 -3.94
N MET A 137 34.13 -29.40 -2.78
CA MET A 137 34.18 -27.93 -2.74
C MET A 137 35.56 -27.38 -3.10
N ALA A 138 36.64 -28.03 -2.65
CA ALA A 138 38.00 -27.57 -2.90
C ALA A 138 38.40 -27.69 -4.38
N ASP A 139 37.96 -28.76 -5.05
CA ASP A 139 38.24 -29.04 -6.45
C ASP A 139 37.54 -28.05 -7.40
N ALA A 140 38.34 -27.32 -8.19
CA ALA A 140 37.87 -26.35 -9.18
C ALA A 140 37.11 -27.00 -10.34
N SER A 141 37.35 -28.29 -10.59
CA SER A 141 36.74 -29.07 -11.67
C SER A 141 35.53 -29.89 -11.21
N SER A 142 35.06 -29.69 -9.97
CA SER A 142 33.98 -30.51 -9.45
C SER A 142 32.65 -30.25 -10.19
N PRO A 143 31.85 -31.30 -10.47
CA PRO A 143 30.52 -31.14 -11.05
C PRO A 143 29.60 -30.28 -10.18
N VAL A 144 29.81 -30.26 -8.86
CA VAL A 144 29.07 -29.41 -7.92
C VAL A 144 29.32 -27.94 -8.20
N LEU A 145 30.57 -27.52 -8.35
CA LEU A 145 30.92 -26.13 -8.62
C LEU A 145 30.44 -25.71 -10.02
N GLU A 146 30.62 -26.59 -11.01
CA GLU A 146 30.11 -26.39 -12.37
C GLU A 146 28.58 -26.23 -12.39
N TRP A 147 27.85 -27.05 -11.63
CA TRP A 147 26.41 -26.95 -11.46
C TRP A 147 25.99 -25.60 -10.87
N LEU A 148 26.63 -25.17 -9.78
CA LEU A 148 26.29 -23.91 -9.12
C LEU A 148 26.59 -22.71 -10.02
N ARG A 149 27.72 -22.73 -10.75
CA ARG A 149 28.09 -21.68 -11.71
C ARG A 149 27.06 -21.58 -12.85
N ARG A 150 26.71 -22.71 -13.48
CA ARG A 150 25.70 -22.76 -14.56
C ARG A 150 24.32 -22.30 -14.10
N ASN A 151 24.00 -22.51 -12.83
CA ASN A 151 22.70 -22.20 -12.23
C ASN A 151 22.72 -20.93 -11.37
N GLY A 152 23.72 -20.04 -11.52
CA GLY A 152 23.78 -18.76 -10.82
C GLY A 152 22.54 -17.87 -11.06
N ARG A 153 21.96 -17.97 -12.25
CA ARG A 153 20.63 -17.40 -12.60
C ARG A 153 19.48 -18.34 -12.22
N TYR A 154 19.44 -18.78 -10.96
CA TYR A 154 18.51 -19.82 -10.49
C TYR A 154 17.02 -19.49 -10.71
N LEU A 155 16.64 -18.21 -10.81
CA LEU A 155 15.26 -17.79 -11.10
C LEU A 155 14.88 -17.93 -12.59
N SER A 156 15.84 -17.97 -13.51
CA SER A 156 15.63 -17.95 -14.97
C SER A 156 16.60 -18.84 -15.76
N THR A 157 16.86 -20.05 -15.26
CA THR A 157 17.88 -20.97 -15.82
C THR A 157 17.67 -21.31 -17.30
N SER A 158 16.43 -21.40 -17.77
CA SER A 158 16.09 -21.67 -19.18
C SER A 158 15.72 -20.42 -20.01
N GLY A 159 16.08 -19.22 -19.53
CA GLY A 159 15.78 -17.97 -20.23
C GLY A 159 14.27 -17.68 -20.35
N SER A 160 13.79 -17.35 -21.55
CA SER A 160 12.43 -16.84 -21.79
C SER A 160 11.29 -17.80 -21.38
N ARG A 161 11.51 -19.12 -21.45
CA ARG A 161 10.52 -20.14 -21.03
C ARG A 161 10.24 -20.09 -19.53
N ASP A 162 11.29 -19.87 -18.73
CA ASP A 162 11.17 -19.74 -17.28
C ASP A 162 10.51 -18.42 -16.88
N TRP A 163 10.81 -17.33 -17.61
CA TRP A 163 10.11 -16.06 -17.45
C TRP A 163 8.62 -16.19 -17.76
N GLY A 164 8.23 -16.90 -18.82
CA GLY A 164 6.83 -17.18 -19.11
C GLY A 164 6.14 -17.94 -17.98
N THR A 165 6.80 -18.97 -17.41
CA THR A 165 6.27 -19.74 -16.28
C THR A 165 6.16 -18.89 -15.00
N ALA A 166 7.14 -18.03 -14.73
CA ALA A 166 7.13 -17.11 -13.60
C ALA A 166 6.00 -16.08 -13.74
N VAL A 167 5.82 -15.49 -14.93
CA VAL A 167 4.74 -14.54 -15.23
C VAL A 167 3.37 -15.19 -15.07
N VAL A 168 3.16 -16.40 -15.61
CA VAL A 168 1.88 -17.11 -15.44
C VAL A 168 1.63 -17.45 -13.97
N THR A 169 2.65 -17.90 -13.24
CA THR A 169 2.54 -18.18 -11.81
C THR A 169 2.20 -16.93 -11.00
N TYR A 170 2.82 -15.81 -11.35
CA TYR A 170 2.56 -14.50 -10.77
C TYR A 170 1.14 -14.02 -11.06
N LEU A 171 0.71 -14.03 -12.33
CA LEU A 171 -0.64 -13.64 -12.73
C LEU A 171 -1.71 -14.48 -12.02
N ARG A 172 -1.49 -15.79 -11.89
CA ARG A 172 -2.38 -16.68 -11.12
C ARG A 172 -2.49 -16.26 -9.65
N ALA A 173 -1.37 -15.94 -9.02
CA ALA A 173 -1.32 -15.45 -7.63
C ALA A 173 -2.05 -14.11 -7.47
N VAL A 174 -1.81 -13.16 -8.37
CA VAL A 174 -2.46 -11.84 -8.39
C VAL A 174 -3.97 -11.99 -8.57
N LEU A 175 -4.42 -12.78 -9.55
CA LEU A 175 -5.84 -13.03 -9.79
C LEU A 175 -6.53 -13.68 -8.59
N ALA A 176 -5.88 -14.65 -7.95
CA ALA A 176 -6.43 -15.30 -6.76
C ALA A 176 -6.63 -14.31 -5.60
N ILE A 177 -5.67 -13.42 -5.37
CA ILE A 177 -5.79 -12.41 -4.29
C ILE A 177 -6.84 -11.35 -4.61
N HIS A 178 -6.92 -10.90 -5.85
CA HIS A 178 -7.97 -9.96 -6.25
C HIS A 178 -9.37 -10.58 -6.22
N ALA A 179 -9.50 -11.88 -6.54
CA ALA A 179 -10.75 -12.60 -6.41
C ALA A 179 -11.20 -12.72 -4.93
N GLU A 180 -10.30 -13.09 -4.01
CA GLU A 180 -10.62 -13.11 -2.57
C GLU A 180 -10.94 -11.71 -2.04
N PHE A 181 -10.24 -10.69 -2.52
CA PHE A 181 -10.51 -9.30 -2.17
C PHE A 181 -11.88 -8.83 -2.68
N MET A 182 -12.24 -9.18 -3.91
CA MET A 182 -13.58 -8.94 -4.48
C MET A 182 -14.66 -9.55 -3.58
N VAL A 183 -14.49 -10.81 -3.13
CA VAL A 183 -15.43 -11.45 -2.21
C VAL A 183 -15.50 -10.72 -0.87
N ALA A 184 -14.39 -10.23 -0.33
CA ALA A 184 -14.41 -9.40 0.87
C ALA A 184 -15.18 -8.08 0.65
N CYS A 185 -15.00 -7.44 -0.51
CA CYS A 185 -15.74 -6.25 -0.91
C CYS A 185 -17.24 -6.50 -1.10
N MET A 186 -17.67 -7.69 -1.53
CA MET A 186 -19.09 -8.02 -1.64
C MET A 186 -19.81 -7.90 -0.28
N LEU A 187 -19.22 -8.43 0.80
CA LEU A 187 -19.81 -8.28 2.14
C LEU A 187 -19.87 -6.81 2.57
N VAL A 188 -18.77 -6.07 2.38
CA VAL A 188 -18.71 -4.65 2.70
C VAL A 188 -19.77 -3.88 1.91
N GLY A 189 -19.95 -4.18 0.61
CA GLY A 189 -20.96 -3.54 -0.22
C GLY A 189 -22.39 -3.89 0.15
N LEU A 190 -22.66 -5.15 0.48
CA LEU A 190 -23.97 -5.54 1.02
C LEU A 190 -24.28 -4.80 2.32
N ILE A 191 -23.29 -4.60 3.20
CA ILE A 191 -23.46 -3.81 4.42
C ILE A 191 -23.73 -2.35 4.05
N VAL A 192 -22.83 -1.70 3.30
CA VAL A 192 -22.91 -0.27 2.94
C VAL A 192 -24.26 0.08 2.32
N VAL A 193 -24.76 -0.78 1.44
CA VAL A 193 -26.00 -0.54 0.67
C VAL A 193 -27.26 -1.05 1.38
N ALA A 194 -27.14 -1.80 2.49
CA ALA A 194 -28.30 -2.35 3.20
C ALA A 194 -29.36 -1.31 3.58
N PRO A 195 -29.02 -0.09 4.06
CA PRO A 195 -30.03 0.93 4.36
C PRO A 195 -30.80 1.38 3.13
N HIS A 196 -30.13 1.56 1.99
CA HIS A 196 -30.77 1.89 0.72
C HIS A 196 -31.69 0.77 0.25
N LEU A 197 -31.23 -0.48 0.36
CA LEU A 197 -32.03 -1.64 0.00
C LEU A 197 -33.30 -1.71 0.87
N LEU A 198 -33.17 -1.45 2.17
CA LEU A 198 -34.30 -1.40 3.10
C LEU A 198 -35.27 -0.28 2.71
N GLN A 199 -34.76 0.95 2.52
CA GLN A 199 -35.59 2.10 2.15
C GLN A 199 -36.33 1.89 0.83
N HIS A 200 -35.62 1.40 -0.20
CA HIS A 200 -36.21 1.10 -1.49
C HIS A 200 -37.27 -0.01 -1.39
N SER A 201 -37.11 -0.98 -0.49
CA SER A 201 -38.03 -2.13 -0.37
C SER A 201 -39.25 -1.87 0.51
N THR A 202 -39.11 -1.04 1.56
CA THR A 202 -40.16 -0.86 2.58
C THR A 202 -40.78 0.53 2.63
N GLN A 203 -40.09 1.56 2.11
CA GLN A 203 -40.49 2.97 2.22
C GLN A 203 -40.82 3.41 3.66
N LEU A 204 -40.15 2.80 4.65
CA LEU A 204 -40.42 3.04 6.07
C LEU A 204 -40.05 4.46 6.53
N LEU A 205 -39.03 5.08 5.90
CA LEU A 205 -38.55 6.41 6.25
C LEU A 205 -39.13 7.45 5.30
N ASP A 206 -39.65 8.56 5.83
CA ASP A 206 -40.21 9.65 5.02
C ASP A 206 -39.11 10.38 4.25
N PRO A 207 -39.22 10.47 2.91
CA PRO A 207 -38.27 11.19 2.08
C PRO A 207 -37.94 12.61 2.52
N LYS A 208 -38.95 13.36 2.99
CA LYS A 208 -38.81 14.81 3.22
C LYS A 208 -37.97 15.12 4.46
N GLY A 209 -38.23 14.44 5.58
CA GLY A 209 -37.49 14.71 6.82
C GLY A 209 -36.09 14.10 6.84
N TRP A 210 -35.85 13.04 6.06
CA TRP A 210 -34.54 12.38 5.98
C TRP A 210 -33.57 12.94 4.94
N ALA A 211 -34.06 13.76 3.99
CA ALA A 211 -33.25 14.35 2.91
C ALA A 211 -32.00 15.09 3.40
N PHE A 212 -32.08 15.77 4.55
CA PHE A 212 -30.95 16.51 5.13
C PHE A 212 -29.73 15.61 5.41
N TRP A 213 -29.96 14.37 5.86
CA TRP A 213 -28.89 13.49 6.32
C TRP A 213 -28.15 12.76 5.20
N GLN A 214 -28.69 12.75 3.97
CA GLN A 214 -28.19 12.03 2.79
C GLN A 214 -28.11 10.49 2.95
N THR A 215 -27.70 9.97 4.11
CA THR A 215 -27.61 8.55 4.45
C THR A 215 -27.89 8.31 5.95
N PRO A 216 -28.62 7.24 6.33
CA PRO A 216 -28.85 6.85 7.73
C PRO A 216 -27.59 6.55 8.52
N TRP A 217 -26.49 6.21 7.85
CA TRP A 217 -25.22 5.91 8.52
C TRP A 217 -24.74 7.05 9.41
N TRP A 218 -24.92 8.30 8.97
CA TRP A 218 -24.51 9.47 9.76
C TRP A 218 -25.38 9.65 11.00
N VAL A 219 -26.69 9.42 10.88
CA VAL A 219 -27.63 9.42 12.01
C VAL A 219 -27.27 8.32 13.01
N LEU A 220 -27.03 7.10 12.54
CA LEU A 220 -26.65 5.97 13.39
C LEU A 220 -25.32 6.21 14.13
N ALA A 221 -24.33 6.77 13.43
CA ALA A 221 -23.04 7.11 14.03
C ALA A 221 -23.19 8.17 15.12
N LEU A 222 -23.91 9.26 14.83
CA LEU A 222 -24.09 10.37 15.76
C LEU A 222 -24.99 9.99 16.93
N ALA A 223 -26.13 9.34 16.69
CA ALA A 223 -27.03 8.89 17.74
C ALA A 223 -26.37 7.86 18.66
N GLY A 224 -25.63 6.89 18.10
CA GLY A 224 -24.86 5.92 18.89
C GLY A 224 -23.78 6.57 19.75
N TRP A 225 -23.08 7.58 19.20
CA TRP A 225 -22.11 8.36 19.96
C TRP A 225 -22.77 9.18 21.07
N LEU A 226 -23.85 9.91 20.78
CA LEU A 226 -24.59 10.73 21.76
C LEU A 226 -25.21 9.89 22.88
N LEU A 227 -25.63 8.66 22.59
CA LEU A 227 -26.19 7.74 23.58
C LEU A 227 -25.14 7.23 24.58
N THR A 228 -23.85 7.22 24.21
CA THR A 228 -22.80 6.52 24.98
C THR A 228 -21.64 7.40 25.42
N ALA A 229 -21.07 8.22 24.53
CA ALA A 229 -19.87 8.99 24.82
C ALA A 229 -20.06 10.07 25.91
N PRO A 230 -21.15 10.87 25.92
CA PRO A 230 -21.38 11.85 26.97
C PRO A 230 -21.42 11.23 28.37
N GLY A 231 -22.06 10.06 28.52
CA GLY A 231 -22.09 9.30 29.77
C GLY A 231 -20.74 8.74 30.21
N LEU A 232 -19.91 8.29 29.26
CA LEU A 232 -18.55 7.83 29.57
C LEU A 232 -17.66 9.00 30.03
N ILE A 233 -17.82 10.18 29.41
CA ILE A 233 -17.10 11.40 29.77
C ILE A 233 -17.55 11.90 31.14
N SER A 234 -18.86 11.99 31.39
CA SER A 234 -19.39 12.42 32.70
C SER A 234 -19.00 11.44 33.81
N GLY A 235 -19.09 10.13 33.56
CA GLY A 235 -18.64 9.09 34.49
C GLY A 235 -17.15 9.19 34.84
N TYR A 236 -16.31 9.56 33.87
CA TYR A 236 -14.87 9.79 34.11
C TYR A 236 -14.64 10.98 35.04
N TRP A 237 -15.39 12.07 34.87
CA TRP A 237 -15.30 13.25 35.74
C TRP A 237 -15.93 13.05 37.12
N ALA A 238 -16.94 12.18 37.22
CA ALA A 238 -17.56 11.80 38.48
C ALA A 238 -16.67 10.88 39.33
N ALA A 239 -15.79 10.09 38.71
CA ALA A 239 -14.79 9.30 39.41
C ALA A 239 -13.67 10.21 39.97
N ARG A 240 -13.80 10.66 41.22
CA ARG A 240 -12.84 11.55 41.90
C ARG A 240 -12.04 10.82 42.97
N ASP A 241 -10.77 11.18 43.06
CA ASP A 241 -9.88 10.72 44.13
C ASP A 241 -10.22 11.40 45.45
N THR A 242 -10.01 10.69 46.55
CA THR A 242 -10.11 11.23 47.91
C THR A 242 -8.75 11.64 48.43
N ALA A 243 -8.71 12.66 49.30
CA ALA A 243 -7.47 13.08 49.97
C ALA A 243 -6.82 11.96 50.81
N ASN A 244 -7.61 10.97 51.25
CA ASN A 244 -7.11 9.77 51.91
C ASN A 244 -7.03 8.59 50.91
N PRO A 245 -5.83 8.11 50.54
CA PRO A 245 -5.66 6.97 49.62
C PRO A 245 -6.07 5.61 50.21
N GLY A 246 -6.24 5.50 51.54
CA GLY A 246 -6.67 4.28 52.23
C GLY A 246 -8.19 4.17 52.48
N ALA A 247 -8.98 5.14 52.03
CA ALA A 247 -10.43 5.11 52.19
C ALA A 247 -11.03 3.92 51.40
N LYS A 248 -11.87 3.11 52.06
CA LYS A 248 -12.54 1.96 51.43
C LYS A 248 -13.78 2.35 50.63
N SER A 249 -14.34 3.53 50.88
CA SER A 249 -15.49 4.07 50.14
C SER A 249 -15.60 5.57 50.34
N ALA A 250 -15.90 6.32 49.27
CA ALA A 250 -16.35 7.70 49.34
C ALA A 250 -17.79 7.78 48.83
N GLY A 251 -18.71 8.30 49.64
CA GLY A 251 -20.07 8.57 49.19
C GLY A 251 -20.11 9.65 48.10
N PRO A 252 -21.17 9.71 47.27
CA PRO A 252 -21.34 10.78 46.30
C PRO A 252 -21.39 12.13 47.02
N SER A 253 -20.73 13.16 46.46
CA SER A 253 -20.80 14.49 47.06
C SER A 253 -22.20 15.07 46.87
N VAL A 254 -22.61 15.99 47.75
CA VAL A 254 -23.90 16.70 47.62
C VAL A 254 -24.02 17.38 46.24
N GLY A 255 -22.91 17.92 45.72
CA GLY A 255 -22.84 18.49 44.37
C GLY A 255 -23.13 17.46 43.28
N ASP A 256 -22.70 16.21 43.43
CA ASP A 256 -22.98 15.16 42.45
C ASP A 256 -24.44 14.70 42.49
N VAL A 257 -25.04 14.63 43.68
CA VAL A 257 -26.45 14.30 43.84
C VAL A 257 -27.32 15.41 43.26
N LEU A 258 -27.00 16.68 43.50
CA LEU A 258 -27.70 17.83 42.94
C LEU A 258 -27.56 17.90 41.41
N PHE A 259 -26.37 17.62 40.88
CA PHE A 259 -26.14 17.57 39.44
C PHE A 259 -26.94 16.45 38.77
N LEU A 260 -26.93 15.23 39.35
CA LEU A 260 -27.73 14.11 38.86
C LEU A 260 -29.23 14.41 38.89
N LEU A 261 -29.73 15.01 39.98
CA LEU A 261 -31.13 15.44 40.07
C LEU A 261 -31.46 16.49 39.00
N GLY A 262 -30.58 17.47 38.79
CA GLY A 262 -30.74 18.49 37.74
C GLY A 262 -30.78 17.91 36.33
N CYS A 263 -29.86 16.99 36.00
CA CYS A 263 -29.85 16.31 34.71
C CYS A 263 -31.06 15.38 34.55
N ALA A 264 -31.50 14.68 35.60
CA ALA A 264 -32.68 13.82 35.57
C ALA A 264 -33.98 14.63 35.37
N LEU A 265 -34.14 15.74 36.09
CA LEU A 265 -35.27 16.66 35.92
C LEU A 265 -35.26 17.33 34.54
N GLY A 266 -34.08 17.72 34.04
CA GLY A 266 -33.92 18.27 32.68
C GLY A 266 -34.25 17.25 31.60
N THR A 267 -33.79 16.00 31.75
CA THR A 267 -34.13 14.89 30.84
C THR A 267 -35.63 14.62 30.86
N TRP A 268 -36.23 14.53 32.04
CA TRP A 268 -37.68 14.33 32.19
C TRP A 268 -38.49 15.46 31.56
N GLY A 269 -38.10 16.72 31.80
CA GLY A 269 -38.76 17.90 31.24
C GLY A 269 -38.67 17.94 29.71
N LEU A 270 -37.49 17.68 29.14
CA LEU A 270 -37.28 17.65 27.69
C LEU A 270 -38.01 16.48 27.01
N VAL A 271 -38.00 15.29 27.61
CA VAL A 271 -38.76 14.14 27.08
C VAL A 271 -40.25 14.43 27.10
N ARG A 272 -40.78 14.96 28.20
CA ARG A 272 -42.20 15.33 28.28
C ARG A 272 -42.59 16.40 27.27
N TRP A 273 -41.77 17.44 27.13
CA TRP A 273 -42.00 18.50 26.14
C TRP A 273 -41.95 17.95 24.72
N SER A 274 -40.98 17.08 24.41
CA SER A 274 -40.82 16.49 23.08
C SER A 274 -41.97 15.56 22.70
N ILE A 275 -42.49 14.76 23.66
CA ILE A 275 -43.69 13.93 23.48
C ILE A 275 -44.93 14.81 23.29
N ALA A 276 -45.09 15.85 24.11
CA ALA A 276 -46.23 16.77 24.02
C ALA A 276 -46.24 17.56 22.69
N ALA A 277 -45.07 17.86 22.14
CA ALA A 277 -44.91 18.58 20.88
C ALA A 277 -44.83 17.66 19.63
N GLN A 278 -44.96 16.33 19.79
CA GLN A 278 -44.81 15.33 18.72
C GLN A 278 -43.48 15.43 17.94
N LEU A 279 -42.41 15.93 18.57
CA LEU A 279 -41.11 16.18 17.93
C LEU A 279 -40.20 14.92 17.85
N LEU A 280 -40.73 13.75 18.21
CA LEU A 280 -40.01 12.47 18.31
C LEU A 280 -40.67 11.43 17.39
N ASP A 281 -40.70 11.71 16.09
CA ASP A 281 -41.00 10.70 15.09
C ASP A 281 -39.71 10.34 14.31
N PRO A 282 -39.00 9.28 14.73
CA PRO A 282 -37.75 8.88 14.07
C PRO A 282 -37.99 8.36 12.65
N CYS A 283 -39.21 7.97 12.27
CA CYS A 283 -39.49 7.52 10.90
C CYS A 283 -39.68 8.72 9.96
N HIS A 284 -40.24 9.82 10.46
CA HIS A 284 -40.46 11.03 9.67
C HIS A 284 -39.27 12.01 9.66
N ASP A 285 -38.70 12.37 10.81
CA ASP A 285 -37.81 13.56 10.93
C ASP A 285 -36.32 13.28 11.21
N GLY A 286 -35.88 12.02 11.14
CA GLY A 286 -34.48 11.65 11.41
C GLY A 286 -33.99 12.12 12.81
N LEU A 287 -32.71 12.48 12.94
CA LEU A 287 -32.15 13.04 14.19
C LEU A 287 -32.28 14.57 14.21
N THR A 288 -33.16 15.08 15.06
CA THR A 288 -33.36 16.51 15.32
C THR A 288 -32.47 17.03 16.46
N ALA A 289 -32.29 18.35 16.58
CA ALA A 289 -31.52 18.93 17.69
C ALA A 289 -32.11 18.59 19.08
N THR A 290 -33.43 18.50 19.17
CA THR A 290 -34.16 18.17 20.41
C THR A 290 -33.95 16.71 20.82
N SER A 291 -34.07 15.76 19.88
CA SER A 291 -33.81 14.34 20.13
C SER A 291 -32.33 14.07 20.45
N ALA A 292 -31.39 14.76 19.79
CA ALA A 292 -29.97 14.70 20.11
C ALA A 292 -29.67 15.17 21.54
N ALA A 293 -30.30 16.27 21.99
CA ALA A 293 -30.15 16.77 23.35
C ALA A 293 -30.71 15.80 24.40
N VAL A 294 -31.85 15.18 24.12
CA VAL A 294 -32.43 14.13 24.98
C VAL A 294 -31.50 12.93 25.11
N LEU A 295 -30.93 12.43 24.01
CA LEU A 295 -29.98 11.31 24.03
C LEU A 295 -28.72 11.64 24.85
N ALA A 296 -28.16 12.83 24.67
CA ALA A 296 -26.97 13.26 25.40
C ALA A 296 -27.21 13.38 26.91
N LEU A 297 -28.34 13.98 27.33
CA LEU A 297 -28.69 14.13 28.74
C LEU A 297 -29.01 12.78 29.40
N LEU A 298 -29.71 11.90 28.69
CA LEU A 298 -29.92 10.52 29.13
C LEU A 298 -28.59 9.78 29.30
N SER A 299 -27.67 9.94 28.35
CA SER A 299 -26.34 9.35 28.43
C SER A 299 -25.57 9.84 29.65
N ILE A 300 -25.56 11.16 29.89
CA ILE A 300 -24.87 11.79 31.03
C ILE A 300 -25.41 11.25 32.36
N THR A 301 -26.74 11.20 32.52
CA THR A 301 -27.38 10.71 33.75
C THR A 301 -27.04 9.25 34.00
N VAL A 302 -27.26 8.38 33.02
CA VAL A 302 -26.97 6.94 33.13
C VAL A 302 -25.49 6.68 33.39
N GLY A 303 -24.60 7.31 32.62
CA GLY A 303 -23.15 7.10 32.73
C GLY A 303 -22.59 7.52 34.08
N GLN A 304 -23.06 8.65 34.61
CA GLN A 304 -22.65 9.12 35.94
C GLN A 304 -23.22 8.24 37.06
N SER A 305 -24.49 7.83 36.99
CA SER A 305 -25.08 6.91 37.97
C SER A 305 -24.39 5.55 37.99
N LEU A 306 -24.05 4.99 36.82
CA LEU A 306 -23.32 3.72 36.72
C LEU A 306 -21.90 3.83 37.26
N ALA A 307 -21.19 4.93 36.97
CA ALA A 307 -19.83 5.16 37.48
C ALA A 307 -19.82 5.26 39.02
N GLN A 308 -20.77 5.99 39.59
CA GLN A 308 -20.90 6.13 41.05
C GLN A 308 -21.37 4.84 41.72
N GLY A 309 -22.32 4.13 41.11
CA GLY A 309 -22.74 2.81 41.59
C GLY A 309 -21.59 1.80 41.58
N TRP A 310 -20.79 1.78 40.52
CA TRP A 310 -19.62 0.90 40.43
C TRP A 310 -18.59 1.20 41.52
N LEU A 311 -18.29 2.48 41.77
CA LEU A 311 -17.38 2.87 42.86
C LEU A 311 -17.93 2.52 44.25
N PHE A 312 -19.25 2.65 44.43
CA PHE A 312 -19.91 2.32 45.69
C PHE A 312 -19.86 0.81 46.00
N PHE A 313 -20.03 -0.05 44.98
CA PHE A 313 -20.01 -1.50 45.13
C PHE A 313 -18.62 -2.14 44.97
N SER A 314 -17.59 -1.37 44.61
CA SER A 314 -16.25 -1.91 44.47
C SER A 314 -15.64 -2.28 45.82
N GLY A 315 -15.10 -3.49 45.94
CA GLY A 315 -14.38 -3.94 47.15
C GLY A 315 -12.91 -3.53 47.21
N ASP A 316 -12.40 -2.88 46.16
CA ASP A 316 -11.02 -2.39 46.08
C ASP A 316 -10.84 -1.09 46.89
N PRO A 317 -9.60 -0.72 47.30
CA PRO A 317 -9.32 0.62 47.81
C PRO A 317 -9.78 1.70 46.82
N HIS A 318 -10.41 2.78 47.31
CA HIS A 318 -11.10 3.77 46.47
C HIS A 318 -10.21 4.35 45.36
N ALA A 319 -8.94 4.66 45.65
CA ALA A 319 -7.98 5.15 44.66
C ALA A 319 -7.70 4.12 43.53
N LEU A 320 -7.61 2.83 43.87
CA LEU A 320 -7.43 1.76 42.87
C LEU A 320 -8.70 1.56 42.05
N ALA A 321 -9.88 1.61 42.69
CA ALA A 321 -11.17 1.54 42.02
C ALA A 321 -11.33 2.68 41.01
N VAL A 322 -11.07 3.93 41.41
CA VAL A 322 -11.10 5.12 40.54
C VAL A 322 -10.14 4.96 39.35
N ALA A 323 -8.91 4.51 39.58
CA ALA A 323 -7.94 4.30 38.50
C ALA A 323 -8.39 3.21 37.51
N ARG A 324 -8.92 2.07 38.00
CA ARG A 324 -9.47 0.99 37.16
C ARG A 324 -10.67 1.46 36.36
N LEU A 325 -11.60 2.20 36.99
CA LEU A 325 -12.78 2.74 36.34
C LEU A 325 -12.42 3.75 35.25
N ARG A 326 -11.57 4.74 35.55
CA ARG A 326 -11.09 5.73 34.56
C ARG A 326 -10.45 5.03 33.36
N ASN A 327 -9.58 4.05 33.58
CA ASN A 327 -8.97 3.27 32.49
C ASN A 327 -10.00 2.45 31.70
N ALA A 328 -11.03 1.91 32.35
CA ALA A 328 -12.12 1.20 31.68
C ALA A 328 -12.98 2.16 30.83
N LEU A 329 -13.38 3.31 31.39
CA LEU A 329 -14.17 4.34 30.71
C LEU A 329 -13.41 4.94 29.52
N THR A 330 -12.13 5.26 29.66
CA THR A 330 -11.30 5.77 28.55
C THR A 330 -11.16 4.73 27.43
N ARG A 331 -10.98 3.44 27.77
CA ARG A 331 -10.96 2.36 26.77
C ARG A 331 -12.32 2.20 26.08
N ALA A 332 -13.42 2.27 26.83
CA ALA A 332 -14.77 2.22 26.28
C ALA A 332 -15.04 3.41 25.35
N LEU A 333 -14.67 4.64 25.76
CA LEU A 333 -14.87 5.86 24.98
C LEU A 333 -14.08 5.82 23.66
N ARG A 334 -12.86 5.29 23.70
CA ARG A 334 -12.08 5.03 22.49
C ARG A 334 -12.80 4.05 21.57
N MET A 335 -13.30 2.93 22.09
CA MET A 335 -14.00 1.92 21.27
C MET A 335 -15.30 2.47 20.67
N VAL A 336 -16.08 3.21 21.45
CA VAL A 336 -17.30 3.90 21.00
C VAL A 336 -16.97 4.91 19.91
N THR A 337 -15.98 5.78 20.13
CA THR A 337 -15.57 6.78 19.14
C THR A 337 -15.07 6.14 17.86
N LEU A 338 -14.22 5.10 17.95
CA LEU A 338 -13.77 4.36 16.77
C LEU A 338 -14.92 3.65 16.05
N GLY A 339 -15.89 3.10 16.79
CA GLY A 339 -17.11 2.52 16.23
C GLY A 339 -17.94 3.55 15.48
N ALA A 340 -18.17 4.73 16.08
CA ALA A 340 -18.88 5.84 15.44
C ALA A 340 -18.15 6.33 14.17
N CYS A 341 -16.82 6.47 14.21
CA CYS A 341 -16.03 6.80 13.02
C CYS A 341 -16.11 5.72 11.94
N ALA A 342 -16.13 4.44 12.30
CA ALA A 342 -16.29 3.35 11.34
C ALA A 342 -17.67 3.39 10.66
N VAL A 343 -18.74 3.60 11.42
CA VAL A 343 -20.11 3.76 10.90
C VAL A 343 -20.23 5.00 10.02
N ALA A 344 -19.67 6.14 10.44
CA ALA A 344 -19.60 7.35 9.61
C ALA A 344 -18.80 7.11 8.32
N GLY A 345 -17.73 6.30 8.39
CA GLY A 345 -16.95 5.85 7.24
C GLY A 345 -17.76 5.01 6.25
N LEU A 346 -18.68 4.15 6.73
CA LEU A 346 -19.63 3.45 5.86
C LEU A 346 -20.54 4.45 5.13
N GLY A 347 -21.02 5.49 5.82
CA GLY A 347 -21.79 6.58 5.22
C GLY A 347 -21.01 7.37 4.18
N ALA A 348 -19.71 7.64 4.43
CA ALA A 348 -18.85 8.28 3.45
C ALA A 348 -18.64 7.39 2.20
N LEU A 349 -18.44 6.08 2.38
CA LEU A 349 -18.35 5.13 1.27
C LEU A 349 -19.65 5.07 0.47
N ASP A 350 -20.80 5.03 1.16
CA ASP A 350 -22.14 5.03 0.57
C ASP A 350 -22.31 6.26 -0.35
N VAL A 351 -22.19 7.47 0.21
CA VAL A 351 -22.34 8.72 -0.55
C VAL A 351 -21.35 8.82 -1.72
N LEU A 352 -20.06 8.50 -1.50
CA LEU A 352 -19.05 8.54 -2.55
C LEU A 352 -19.31 7.55 -3.67
N SER A 353 -19.78 6.35 -3.35
CA SER A 353 -20.07 5.31 -4.34
C SER A 353 -21.27 5.67 -5.22
N TRP A 354 -22.34 6.22 -4.65
CA TRP A 354 -23.48 6.72 -5.42
C TRP A 354 -23.13 7.91 -6.30
N TRP A 355 -22.35 8.85 -5.77
CA TRP A 355 -21.83 9.97 -6.56
C TRP A 355 -21.03 9.48 -7.77
N LEU A 356 -20.17 8.49 -7.58
CA LEU A 356 -19.37 7.91 -8.66
C LEU A 356 -20.23 7.14 -9.67
N LEU A 357 -21.25 6.40 -9.21
CA LEU A 357 -22.18 5.69 -10.07
C LEU A 357 -22.99 6.67 -10.95
N GLU A 358 -23.44 7.79 -10.38
CA GLU A 358 -24.15 8.82 -11.13
C GLU A 358 -23.26 9.48 -12.18
N GLU A 359 -22.02 9.82 -11.85
CA GLU A 359 -21.07 10.37 -12.81
C GLU A 359 -20.80 9.39 -13.96
N LEU A 360 -20.75 8.09 -13.67
CA LEU A 360 -20.60 7.06 -14.70
C LEU A 360 -21.86 6.92 -15.57
N GLN A 361 -23.06 7.05 -15.00
CA GLN A 361 -24.33 6.95 -15.73
C GLN A 361 -24.66 8.21 -16.54
N SER A 362 -24.35 9.40 -16.02
CA SER A 362 -24.57 10.68 -16.71
C SER A 362 -23.72 10.81 -17.97
N GLN A 363 -22.52 10.22 -17.96
CA GLN A 363 -21.66 10.11 -19.15
C GLN A 363 -22.03 8.94 -20.08
N ALA A 364 -22.80 7.95 -19.59
CA ALA A 364 -23.23 6.77 -20.36
C ALA A 364 -24.36 7.05 -21.37
N GLY A 365 -25.07 8.19 -21.25
CA GLY A 365 -26.03 8.67 -22.26
C GLY A 365 -25.39 9.06 -23.61
N ASN A 366 -24.07 8.90 -23.74
CA ASN A 366 -23.31 9.00 -24.97
C ASN A 366 -23.02 7.56 -25.44
N ASP A 367 -23.71 7.08 -26.48
CA ASP A 367 -23.92 5.68 -26.92
C ASP A 367 -22.69 4.74 -27.10
N ASN A 368 -21.47 5.09 -26.68
CA ASN A 368 -20.27 4.33 -27.00
C ASN A 368 -19.26 4.08 -25.88
N TYR A 369 -19.54 4.42 -24.62
CA TYR A 369 -18.50 4.33 -23.59
C TYR A 369 -18.44 2.99 -22.85
N LEU A 370 -19.58 2.39 -22.48
CA LEU A 370 -19.61 1.29 -21.52
C LEU A 370 -19.35 -0.11 -22.11
N TRP A 371 -19.60 -0.33 -23.40
CA TRP A 371 -19.45 -1.64 -24.04
C TRP A 371 -18.05 -1.94 -24.61
N ARG A 372 -17.08 -1.03 -24.48
CA ARG A 372 -15.69 -1.25 -24.94
C ARG A 372 -14.67 -1.05 -23.83
N GLY A 373 -14.74 -1.82 -22.72
CA GLY A 373 -13.60 -2.26 -21.87
C GLY A 373 -12.56 -1.25 -21.34
N VAL A 374 -12.64 0.04 -21.66
CA VAL A 374 -11.57 1.03 -21.51
C VAL A 374 -11.89 2.03 -20.39
N GLY A 375 -13.13 2.11 -19.88
CA GLY A 375 -13.44 2.99 -18.74
C GLY A 375 -12.79 2.51 -17.44
N PHE A 376 -13.04 1.26 -17.05
CA PHE A 376 -12.43 0.67 -15.86
C PHE A 376 -10.95 0.33 -16.08
N GLY A 377 -10.60 -0.24 -17.24
CA GLY A 377 -9.21 -0.50 -17.62
C GLY A 377 -8.39 0.78 -17.77
N GLY A 378 -9.02 1.89 -18.19
CA GLY A 378 -8.43 3.21 -18.31
C GLY A 378 -8.24 3.90 -16.98
N LEU A 379 -9.16 3.77 -16.01
CA LEU A 379 -8.95 4.23 -14.63
C LEU A 379 -7.83 3.47 -13.93
N VAL A 380 -7.75 2.15 -14.13
CA VAL A 380 -6.64 1.31 -13.63
C VAL A 380 -5.33 1.68 -14.34
N ALA A 381 -5.34 1.90 -15.66
CA ALA A 381 -4.17 2.31 -16.43
C ALA A 381 -3.73 3.75 -16.11
N LEU A 382 -4.66 4.66 -15.82
CA LEU A 382 -4.38 6.02 -15.37
C LEU A 382 -3.79 5.99 -13.96
N GLY A 383 -4.32 5.17 -13.07
CA GLY A 383 -3.75 4.91 -11.74
C GLY A 383 -2.35 4.30 -11.82
N LEU A 384 -2.14 3.30 -12.68
CA LEU A 384 -0.80 2.75 -12.95
C LEU A 384 0.13 3.80 -13.54
N ARG A 385 -0.33 4.60 -14.50
CA ARG A 385 0.47 5.64 -15.17
C ARG A 385 0.84 6.80 -14.24
N THR A 386 -0.06 7.19 -13.34
CA THR A 386 0.21 8.22 -12.31
C THR A 386 1.14 7.72 -11.21
N MET A 387 1.20 6.41 -10.94
CA MET A 387 2.17 5.83 -10.01
C MET A 387 3.53 5.49 -10.66
N VAL A 388 3.55 5.18 -11.96
CA VAL A 388 4.78 4.84 -12.70
C VAL A 388 5.71 6.04 -12.84
N GLN A 389 5.19 7.25 -13.10
CA GLN A 389 6.02 8.45 -13.27
C GLN A 389 6.81 8.84 -12.00
N PRO A 390 6.19 8.88 -10.80
CA PRO A 390 6.90 9.07 -9.54
C PRO A 390 7.89 7.95 -9.26
N LEU A 391 7.53 6.69 -9.48
CA LEU A 391 8.43 5.55 -9.27
C LEU A 391 9.66 5.61 -10.18
N GLN A 392 9.49 6.02 -11.44
CA GLN A 392 10.59 6.19 -12.40
C GLN A 392 11.46 7.41 -12.07
N GLN A 393 10.87 8.52 -11.65
CA GLN A 393 11.61 9.70 -11.19
C GLN A 393 12.38 9.43 -9.89
N MET A 394 11.82 8.63 -8.98
CA MET A 394 12.49 8.24 -7.73
C MET A 394 13.56 7.17 -7.91
N ALA A 395 13.42 6.29 -8.91
CA ALA A 395 14.49 5.40 -9.35
C ALA A 395 15.66 6.18 -9.99
N ALA A 396 15.37 7.30 -10.67
CA ALA A 396 16.36 8.19 -11.25
C ALA A 396 17.02 9.15 -10.24
N GLU A 397 16.33 9.49 -9.14
CA GLU A 397 16.78 10.45 -8.11
C GLU A 397 17.13 9.80 -6.77
N ALA A 398 17.63 8.56 -6.77
CA ALA A 398 17.98 7.82 -5.55
C ALA A 398 19.24 8.38 -4.82
N GLY A 399 19.21 9.65 -4.45
CA GLY A 399 20.06 10.30 -3.45
C GLY A 399 19.31 10.44 -2.11
N GLY A 400 20.05 10.51 -1.01
CA GLY A 400 19.59 10.24 0.37
C GLY A 400 18.30 10.91 0.90
N ARG A 401 17.75 11.97 0.26
CA ARG A 401 16.48 12.60 0.67
C ARG A 401 15.23 11.82 0.23
N ALA A 402 15.27 11.11 -0.90
CA ALA A 402 14.14 10.29 -1.36
C ALA A 402 13.82 9.14 -0.37
N ARG A 403 14.83 8.66 0.36
CA ARG A 403 14.76 7.54 1.30
C ARG A 403 13.85 7.80 2.51
N GLU A 404 13.67 9.06 2.92
CA GLU A 404 12.85 9.43 4.08
C GLU A 404 11.36 9.61 3.73
N TRP A 405 11.05 10.16 2.55
CA TRP A 405 9.67 10.45 2.14
C TRP A 405 8.99 9.29 1.40
N LEU A 406 9.76 8.49 0.67
CA LEU A 406 9.25 7.37 -0.13
C LEU A 406 8.33 6.42 0.67
N PRO A 407 8.68 5.98 1.90
CA PRO A 407 7.81 5.09 2.66
C PRO A 407 6.46 5.74 3.03
N ARG A 408 6.45 7.06 3.30
CA ARG A 408 5.23 7.80 3.64
C ARG A 408 4.32 7.96 2.42
N LEU A 409 4.89 8.26 1.25
CA LEU A 409 4.16 8.35 -0.01
C LEU A 409 3.58 7.00 -0.43
N ILE A 410 4.37 5.92 -0.34
CA ILE A 410 3.87 4.55 -0.56
C ILE A 410 2.71 4.27 0.40
N ASN A 411 2.81 4.68 1.67
CA ASN A 411 1.74 4.47 2.63
C ASN A 411 0.42 5.16 2.24
N VAL A 412 0.48 6.45 1.90
CA VAL A 412 -0.71 7.21 1.49
C VAL A 412 -1.25 6.71 0.15
N GLY A 413 -0.37 6.49 -0.84
CA GLY A 413 -0.74 6.01 -2.17
C GLY A 413 -1.41 4.64 -2.14
N SER A 414 -0.90 3.72 -1.33
CA SER A 414 -1.48 2.37 -1.19
C SER A 414 -2.85 2.39 -0.52
N LEU A 415 -3.06 3.27 0.47
CA LEU A 415 -4.36 3.47 1.11
C LEU A 415 -5.37 4.11 0.16
N ALA A 416 -4.96 5.11 -0.62
CA ALA A 416 -5.80 5.72 -1.65
C ALA A 416 -6.17 4.70 -2.75
N GLY A 417 -5.20 3.88 -3.18
CA GLY A 417 -5.44 2.79 -4.12
C GLY A 417 -6.42 1.74 -3.59
N LEU A 418 -6.30 1.34 -2.32
CA LEU A 418 -7.27 0.46 -1.67
C LEU A 418 -8.66 1.10 -1.63
N LEU A 419 -8.78 2.37 -1.26
CA LEU A 419 -10.06 3.08 -1.24
C LEU A 419 -10.70 3.09 -2.64
N ALA A 420 -9.92 3.39 -3.68
CA ALA A 420 -10.39 3.36 -5.07
C ALA A 420 -10.85 1.96 -5.51
N LEU A 421 -10.12 0.91 -5.13
CA LEU A 421 -10.51 -0.48 -5.41
C LEU A 421 -11.80 -0.88 -4.69
N VAL A 422 -11.93 -0.52 -3.40
CA VAL A 422 -13.18 -0.75 -2.63
C VAL A 422 -14.33 -0.02 -3.31
N LEU A 423 -14.18 1.27 -3.62
CA LEU A 423 -15.21 2.07 -4.31
C LEU A 423 -15.58 1.47 -5.67
N GLY A 424 -14.61 1.01 -6.45
CA GLY A 424 -14.87 0.34 -7.73
C GLY A 424 -15.76 -0.90 -7.58
N TRP A 425 -15.45 -1.77 -6.61
CA TRP A 425 -16.29 -2.95 -6.32
C TRP A 425 -17.66 -2.59 -5.74
N LEU A 426 -17.74 -1.56 -4.91
CA LEU A 426 -19.00 -1.04 -4.37
C LEU A 426 -19.91 -0.55 -5.50
N VAL A 427 -19.39 0.27 -6.42
CA VAL A 427 -20.12 0.78 -7.57
C VAL A 427 -20.58 -0.35 -8.48
N LEU A 428 -19.74 -1.35 -8.75
CA LEU A 428 -20.15 -2.52 -9.54
C LEU A 428 -21.29 -3.30 -8.88
N LEU A 429 -21.24 -3.48 -7.56
CA LEU A 429 -22.31 -4.13 -6.80
C LEU A 429 -23.60 -3.31 -6.85
N GLN A 430 -23.53 -2.01 -6.60
CA GLN A 430 -24.69 -1.11 -6.69
C GLN A 430 -25.30 -1.11 -8.08
N TRP A 431 -24.46 -1.05 -9.12
CA TRP A 431 -24.92 -1.11 -10.50
C TRP A 431 -25.68 -2.42 -10.78
N PHE A 432 -25.16 -3.56 -10.33
CA PHE A 432 -25.87 -4.85 -10.44
C PHE A 432 -27.20 -4.88 -9.69
N VAL A 433 -27.24 -4.35 -8.46
CA VAL A 433 -28.42 -4.42 -7.59
C VAL A 433 -29.52 -3.41 -7.98
N PHE A 434 -29.16 -2.22 -8.49
CA PHE A 434 -30.10 -1.12 -8.69
C PHE A 434 -30.34 -0.73 -10.16
N ALA A 435 -29.56 -1.19 -11.14
CA ALA A 435 -29.80 -0.90 -12.56
C ALA A 435 -30.35 -2.13 -13.32
N PRO A 436 -31.67 -2.40 -13.27
CA PRO A 436 -32.27 -3.58 -13.91
C PRO A 436 -32.15 -3.57 -15.43
N ASP A 437 -32.20 -2.40 -16.07
CA ASP A 437 -32.23 -2.25 -17.53
C ASP A 437 -30.95 -2.75 -18.22
N THR A 438 -29.84 -2.84 -17.47
CA THR A 438 -28.57 -3.36 -17.98
C THR A 438 -28.59 -4.88 -18.16
N PHE A 439 -29.40 -5.60 -17.37
CA PHE A 439 -29.39 -7.06 -17.32
C PHE A 439 -30.73 -7.62 -17.80
N ALA A 440 -30.89 -7.77 -19.12
CA ALA A 440 -32.13 -8.23 -19.76
C ALA A 440 -32.78 -9.48 -19.10
N PRO A 441 -32.05 -10.51 -18.64
CA PRO A 441 -32.66 -11.67 -17.95
C PRO A 441 -33.19 -11.36 -16.54
N LEU A 442 -32.71 -10.30 -15.90
CA LEU A 442 -32.99 -9.92 -14.52
C LEU A 442 -33.83 -8.64 -14.40
N ILE A 443 -34.33 -8.10 -15.52
CA ILE A 443 -35.05 -6.81 -15.55
C ILE A 443 -36.29 -6.81 -14.66
N ASN A 444 -36.98 -7.96 -14.56
CA ASN A 444 -38.16 -8.15 -13.71
C ASN A 444 -37.81 -8.52 -12.25
N THR A 445 -36.53 -8.65 -11.91
CA THR A 445 -36.09 -9.10 -10.58
C THR A 445 -35.92 -7.91 -9.62
N PRO A 446 -36.68 -7.87 -8.51
CA PRO A 446 -36.51 -6.84 -7.48
C PRO A 446 -35.08 -6.72 -6.96
N SER A 447 -34.67 -5.52 -6.54
CA SER A 447 -33.32 -5.24 -6.03
C SER A 447 -32.95 -6.11 -4.82
N TRP A 448 -33.89 -6.39 -3.91
CA TRP A 448 -33.61 -7.24 -2.74
C TRP A 448 -33.27 -8.69 -3.11
N MET A 449 -33.90 -9.24 -4.16
CA MET A 449 -33.58 -10.57 -4.67
C MET A 449 -32.19 -10.58 -5.31
N ARG A 450 -31.82 -9.54 -6.05
CA ARG A 450 -30.46 -9.40 -6.62
C ARG A 450 -29.40 -9.28 -5.53
N ALA A 451 -29.64 -8.51 -4.47
CA ALA A 451 -28.76 -8.45 -3.31
C ALA A 451 -28.66 -9.81 -2.58
N ALA A 452 -29.78 -10.53 -2.44
CA ALA A 452 -29.79 -11.88 -1.87
C ALA A 452 -28.98 -12.89 -2.70
N LEU A 453 -28.98 -12.78 -4.03
CA LEU A 453 -28.12 -13.59 -4.90
C LEU A 453 -26.64 -13.32 -4.63
N VAL A 454 -26.24 -12.05 -4.50
CA VAL A 454 -24.85 -11.68 -4.15
C VAL A 454 -24.48 -12.23 -2.76
N ALA A 455 -25.39 -12.13 -1.79
CA ALA A 455 -25.19 -12.67 -0.45
C ALA A 455 -25.06 -14.21 -0.46
N LEU A 456 -25.86 -14.90 -1.28
CA LEU A 456 -25.78 -16.35 -1.46
C LEU A 456 -24.44 -16.77 -2.08
N VAL A 457 -23.98 -16.07 -3.11
CA VAL A 457 -22.66 -16.30 -3.72
C VAL A 457 -21.55 -16.09 -2.71
N TRP A 458 -21.60 -15.00 -1.95
CA TRP A 458 -20.64 -14.70 -0.89
C TRP A 458 -20.62 -15.81 0.18
N PHE A 459 -21.79 -16.17 0.71
CA PHE A 459 -21.92 -17.18 1.76
C PHE A 459 -21.42 -18.54 1.27
N THR A 460 -21.80 -18.94 0.06
CA THR A 460 -21.36 -20.21 -0.56
C THR A 460 -19.84 -20.22 -0.73
N TRP A 461 -19.24 -19.15 -1.23
CA TRP A 461 -17.78 -19.06 -1.37
C TRP A 461 -17.07 -19.18 -0.03
N VAL A 462 -17.50 -18.43 0.99
CA VAL A 462 -16.88 -18.45 2.31
C VAL A 462 -17.06 -19.82 2.97
N ALA A 463 -18.27 -20.39 2.95
CA ALA A 463 -18.54 -21.70 3.53
C ALA A 463 -17.70 -22.82 2.90
N LEU A 464 -17.48 -22.80 1.58
CA LEU A 464 -16.72 -23.82 0.87
C LEU A 464 -15.20 -23.64 0.99
N THR A 465 -14.70 -22.40 1.18
CA THR A 465 -13.26 -22.11 1.01
C THR A 465 -12.56 -21.55 2.24
N ALA A 466 -13.26 -21.05 3.26
CA ALA A 466 -12.63 -20.36 4.39
C ALA A 466 -11.72 -21.27 5.25
N GLY A 467 -11.99 -22.57 5.26
CA GLY A 467 -11.15 -23.59 5.92
C GLY A 467 -9.82 -23.89 5.22
N ASN A 468 -9.60 -23.41 3.98
CA ASN A 468 -8.39 -23.71 3.21
C ASN A 468 -7.19 -22.87 3.67
N ALA A 469 -6.54 -23.30 4.75
CA ALA A 469 -5.38 -22.62 5.32
C ALA A 469 -4.11 -22.66 4.45
N GLN A 470 -4.06 -23.49 3.40
CA GLN A 470 -2.92 -23.56 2.47
C GLN A 470 -3.02 -22.51 1.36
N MET A 471 -4.21 -21.95 1.11
CA MET A 471 -4.45 -20.95 0.06
C MET A 471 -3.54 -19.71 0.20
N PRO A 472 -3.37 -19.09 1.38
CA PRO A 472 -2.51 -17.91 1.52
C PRO A 472 -1.07 -18.16 1.05
N ASN A 473 -0.54 -19.36 1.28
CA ASN A 473 0.81 -19.78 0.88
C ASN A 473 0.91 -20.19 -0.61
N THR A 474 -0.13 -20.82 -1.15
CA THR A 474 -0.14 -21.32 -2.54
C THR A 474 -0.52 -20.25 -3.57
N SER A 475 -1.21 -19.19 -3.12
CA SER A 475 -1.51 -17.99 -3.90
C SER A 475 -0.36 -16.97 -3.92
N SER A 476 0.87 -17.38 -3.61
CA SER A 476 2.05 -16.51 -3.56
C SER A 476 3.23 -17.05 -4.36
N LEU A 477 4.23 -16.19 -4.59
CA LEU A 477 5.47 -16.56 -5.28
C LEU A 477 6.40 -17.47 -4.46
N HIS A 478 6.10 -17.70 -3.17
CA HIS A 478 6.94 -18.51 -2.29
C HIS A 478 7.19 -19.92 -2.85
N SER A 479 6.16 -20.58 -3.38
CA SER A 479 6.28 -21.95 -3.90
C SER A 479 7.21 -22.03 -5.12
N PHE A 480 7.14 -21.03 -6.01
CA PHE A 480 8.03 -20.93 -7.17
C PHE A 480 9.48 -20.69 -6.70
N TYR A 481 9.66 -19.74 -5.80
CA TYR A 481 10.96 -19.38 -5.24
C TYR A 481 11.64 -20.57 -4.55
N ARG A 482 10.92 -21.25 -3.65
CA ARG A 482 11.38 -22.47 -2.98
C ARG A 482 11.80 -23.54 -3.97
N ALA A 483 11.00 -23.78 -5.02
CA ALA A 483 11.30 -24.81 -6.00
C ALA A 483 12.63 -24.52 -6.73
N ARG A 484 12.88 -23.26 -7.11
CA ARG A 484 14.12 -22.84 -7.75
C ARG A 484 15.33 -22.97 -6.83
N LEU A 485 15.22 -22.51 -5.58
CA LEU A 485 16.30 -22.66 -4.60
C LEU A 485 16.63 -24.12 -4.31
N THR A 486 15.61 -24.97 -4.18
CA THR A 486 15.80 -26.40 -3.91
C THR A 486 16.60 -27.06 -5.04
N ARG A 487 16.21 -26.82 -6.30
CA ARG A 487 16.88 -27.46 -7.45
C ARG A 487 18.27 -26.89 -7.73
N ALA A 488 18.49 -25.60 -7.52
CA ALA A 488 19.80 -25.01 -7.73
C ALA A 488 20.79 -25.38 -6.60
N TYR A 489 20.36 -25.28 -5.33
CA TYR A 489 21.28 -25.36 -4.19
C TYR A 489 21.16 -26.65 -3.36
N LEU A 490 19.97 -27.20 -3.13
CA LEU A 490 19.80 -28.38 -2.25
C LEU A 490 19.95 -29.72 -2.99
N ALA A 491 19.70 -29.72 -4.30
CA ALA A 491 19.82 -30.89 -5.17
C ALA A 491 21.26 -31.36 -5.36
N VAL A 492 22.28 -30.57 -5.02
CA VAL A 492 23.68 -31.00 -5.09
C VAL A 492 23.98 -32.22 -4.22
N GLY A 493 23.22 -32.38 -3.12
CA GLY A 493 23.29 -33.55 -2.25
C GLY A 493 22.39 -34.69 -2.69
N ASN A 494 21.79 -34.66 -3.88
CA ASN A 494 20.96 -35.74 -4.38
C ASN A 494 21.82 -36.68 -5.26
N PRO A 495 22.11 -37.93 -4.84
CA PRO A 495 22.92 -38.86 -5.63
C PRO A 495 22.33 -39.15 -7.02
N ARG A 496 21.01 -39.03 -7.20
CA ARG A 496 20.34 -39.24 -8.49
C ARG A 496 20.71 -38.19 -9.55
N ARG A 497 21.16 -37.01 -9.11
CA ARG A 497 21.66 -35.95 -9.98
C ARG A 497 23.07 -36.22 -10.53
N GLY A 498 23.79 -37.23 -10.00
CA GLY A 498 25.11 -37.63 -10.49
C GLY A 498 26.19 -36.54 -10.36
N LEU A 499 26.10 -35.68 -9.33
CA LEU A 499 27.02 -34.56 -9.11
C LEU A 499 28.23 -34.91 -8.23
N ASP A 500 28.41 -36.19 -7.89
CA ASP A 500 29.49 -36.71 -7.06
C ASP A 500 30.80 -37.01 -7.84
N GLY A 501 30.76 -36.93 -9.17
CA GLY A 501 31.91 -37.12 -10.07
C GLY A 501 32.19 -38.57 -10.44
N ASP A 502 31.41 -39.53 -9.93
CA ASP A 502 31.62 -40.98 -10.16
C ASP A 502 30.89 -41.50 -11.41
N VAL A 503 29.93 -40.75 -11.94
CA VAL A 503 29.15 -41.08 -13.15
C VAL A 503 29.43 -40.04 -14.25
N PRO A 504 29.68 -40.45 -15.52
CA PRO A 504 29.80 -39.50 -16.63
C PRO A 504 28.53 -38.64 -16.70
N THR A 505 28.70 -37.33 -16.58
CA THR A 505 27.62 -36.34 -16.45
C THR A 505 26.73 -36.30 -17.70
N GLY A 506 25.71 -37.15 -17.75
CA GLY A 506 24.60 -36.99 -18.69
C GLY A 506 23.68 -35.88 -18.19
N ASN A 507 23.86 -34.66 -18.71
CA ASN A 507 22.95 -33.49 -18.57
C ASN A 507 21.91 -33.59 -17.45
N ALA A 508 22.34 -33.41 -16.18
CA ALA A 508 21.37 -33.25 -15.10
C ALA A 508 20.57 -31.96 -15.37
N ASP A 509 19.25 -32.09 -15.48
CA ASP A 509 18.37 -30.98 -15.83
C ASP A 509 17.83 -30.31 -14.56
N VAL A 510 18.27 -29.08 -14.29
CA VAL A 510 17.80 -28.26 -13.15
C VAL A 510 16.29 -27.97 -13.19
N THR A 511 15.67 -28.05 -14.38
CA THR A 511 14.24 -27.77 -14.55
C THR A 511 13.37 -28.96 -14.20
N ALA A 512 13.90 -30.18 -14.31
CA ALA A 512 13.23 -31.40 -13.91
C ALA A 512 13.10 -31.47 -12.38
N VAL A 513 11.96 -31.97 -11.91
CA VAL A 513 11.77 -32.31 -10.48
C VAL A 513 12.26 -33.72 -10.28
N GLU A 514 13.24 -33.90 -9.40
CA GLU A 514 13.68 -35.23 -9.00
C GLU A 514 13.35 -35.51 -7.53
N ASP A 515 12.93 -36.74 -7.26
CA ASP A 515 12.72 -37.20 -5.89
C ASP A 515 14.06 -37.25 -5.14
N GLY A 516 14.06 -36.70 -3.93
CA GLY A 516 15.25 -36.49 -3.10
C GLY A 516 15.90 -35.12 -3.19
N ASP A 517 15.45 -34.19 -4.05
CA ASP A 517 16.01 -32.83 -4.14
C ASP A 517 15.79 -31.98 -2.87
N ASP A 518 14.64 -32.17 -2.21
CA ASP A 518 14.32 -31.59 -0.90
C ASP A 518 14.23 -32.69 0.16
N MET A 519 14.42 -32.33 1.42
CA MET A 519 14.32 -33.27 2.54
C MET A 519 13.56 -32.69 3.72
N GLY A 520 12.82 -33.52 4.45
CA GLY A 520 12.15 -33.10 5.69
C GLY A 520 13.17 -32.54 6.69
N LEU A 521 12.87 -31.41 7.34
CA LEU A 521 13.82 -30.77 8.28
C LEU A 521 14.26 -31.74 9.40
N ARG A 522 13.39 -32.67 9.81
CA ARG A 522 13.69 -33.69 10.83
C ARG A 522 14.77 -34.69 10.44
N HIS A 523 14.85 -35.01 9.16
CA HIS A 523 15.81 -35.98 8.63
C HIS A 523 17.13 -35.31 8.24
N TYR A 524 17.22 -33.99 8.35
CA TYR A 524 18.39 -33.21 8.01
C TYR A 524 19.34 -33.10 9.20
N GLN A 525 20.27 -34.06 9.29
CA GLN A 525 21.20 -34.24 10.40
C GLN A 525 22.66 -34.33 9.90
N PRO A 526 23.22 -33.24 9.34
CA PRO A 526 24.59 -33.24 8.80
C PRO A 526 25.66 -33.63 9.83
N GLU A 527 25.42 -33.42 11.12
CA GLU A 527 26.38 -33.73 12.17
C GLU A 527 26.65 -35.24 12.34
N LEU A 528 25.68 -36.10 11.99
CA LEU A 528 25.87 -37.56 12.02
C LEU A 528 26.92 -38.02 11.00
N ARG A 529 27.21 -37.19 10.00
CA ARG A 529 28.20 -37.42 8.95
C ARG A 529 29.41 -36.50 9.07
N GLY A 530 29.63 -35.94 10.26
CA GLY A 530 30.79 -35.10 10.60
C GLY A 530 30.64 -33.61 10.23
N GLY A 531 29.48 -33.16 9.74
CA GLY A 531 29.24 -31.74 9.46
C GLY A 531 28.89 -30.91 10.71
N PRO A 532 28.76 -29.59 10.60
CA PRO A 532 28.30 -28.74 11.70
C PRO A 532 26.78 -28.88 11.92
N ILE A 533 26.31 -28.56 13.12
CA ILE A 533 24.88 -28.39 13.39
C ILE A 533 24.41 -27.13 12.65
N HIS A 534 23.49 -27.29 11.69
CA HIS A 534 22.97 -26.19 10.88
C HIS A 534 21.77 -25.51 11.56
N LEU A 535 21.88 -24.20 11.76
CA LEU A 535 20.89 -23.31 12.36
C LEU A 535 20.34 -22.39 11.26
N VAL A 536 19.06 -22.55 10.89
CA VAL A 536 18.42 -21.71 9.87
C VAL A 536 17.59 -20.63 10.55
N ASN A 537 17.95 -19.36 10.37
CA ASN A 537 17.30 -18.24 11.05
C ASN A 537 16.20 -17.60 10.17
N THR A 538 15.06 -17.33 10.78
CA THR A 538 13.88 -16.69 10.18
C THR A 538 13.30 -15.66 11.15
N CYS A 539 12.37 -14.82 10.69
CA CYS A 539 11.69 -13.84 11.52
C CYS A 539 10.22 -14.24 11.72
N LEU A 540 9.80 -14.42 12.97
CA LEU A 540 8.39 -14.49 13.35
C LEU A 540 7.83 -13.07 13.46
N ASN A 541 6.90 -12.72 12.57
CA ASN A 541 6.35 -11.37 12.53
C ASN A 541 5.36 -11.14 13.66
N GLN A 542 5.52 -10.01 14.36
CA GLN A 542 4.76 -9.66 15.55
C GLN A 542 4.64 -8.13 15.68
N THR A 543 3.72 -7.53 14.93
CA THR A 543 3.46 -6.08 15.01
C THR A 543 2.63 -5.71 16.23
N ARG A 544 2.01 -6.69 16.89
CA ARG A 544 1.40 -6.55 18.22
C ARG A 544 2.13 -7.40 19.24
N ASP A 545 2.58 -6.75 20.30
CA ASP A 545 3.23 -7.36 21.45
C ASP A 545 2.34 -8.40 22.12
N ASP A 546 2.93 -9.49 22.57
CA ASP A 546 2.26 -10.68 23.12
C ASP A 546 1.80 -10.48 24.57
N LEU A 547 2.61 -9.79 25.37
CA LEU A 547 2.32 -9.51 26.77
C LEU A 547 1.31 -8.37 26.96
N SER A 548 1.47 -7.29 26.19
CA SER A 548 0.65 -6.08 26.35
C SER A 548 -0.49 -5.93 25.34
N GLY A 549 -0.45 -6.68 24.21
CA GLY A 549 -1.35 -6.47 23.07
C GLY A 549 -1.16 -5.12 22.37
N LEU A 550 -0.16 -4.34 22.77
CA LEU A 550 0.15 -3.01 22.21
C LEU A 550 0.91 -3.15 20.89
N TYR A 551 0.90 -2.09 20.10
CA TYR A 551 1.68 -2.04 18.87
C TYR A 551 3.18 -1.98 19.20
N ASN A 552 3.95 -2.97 18.74
CA ASN A 552 5.40 -2.98 18.89
C ASN A 552 6.00 -2.08 17.81
N ALA A 553 6.46 -0.88 18.18
CA ALA A 553 6.92 0.10 17.21
C ALA A 553 8.29 -0.25 16.60
N ASP A 554 9.13 -0.96 17.36
CA ASP A 554 10.56 -1.10 17.04
C ASP A 554 10.92 -2.48 16.52
N ARG A 555 10.63 -3.56 17.28
CA ARG A 555 11.09 -4.91 16.92
C ARG A 555 10.19 -5.58 15.88
N LYS A 556 8.87 -5.44 16.05
CA LYS A 556 7.82 -6.01 15.18
C LYS A 556 7.99 -7.50 14.82
N GLY A 557 8.74 -8.25 15.61
CA GLY A 557 9.05 -9.65 15.36
C GLY A 557 10.10 -10.23 16.30
N ALA A 558 10.27 -11.54 16.24
CA ALA A 558 11.23 -12.32 17.04
C ALA A 558 12.04 -13.26 16.14
N ALA A 559 13.30 -13.51 16.49
CA ALA A 559 14.11 -14.52 15.82
C ALA A 559 13.50 -15.92 16.00
N VAL A 560 13.46 -16.70 14.92
CA VAL A 560 13.16 -18.14 14.96
C VAL A 560 14.34 -18.88 14.35
N THR A 561 15.02 -19.68 15.15
CA THR A 561 16.12 -20.54 14.69
C THR A 561 15.61 -21.97 14.58
N ALA A 562 15.57 -22.48 13.35
CA ALA A 562 15.07 -23.81 13.03
C ALA A 562 16.21 -24.82 12.90
N THR A 563 16.04 -25.97 13.56
CA THR A 563 16.94 -27.12 13.50
C THR A 563 16.11 -28.41 13.49
N TRP A 564 16.73 -29.56 13.18
CA TRP A 564 16.01 -30.84 13.28
C TRP A 564 15.61 -31.19 14.73
N ARG A 565 16.30 -30.63 15.74
CA ARG A 565 16.00 -30.81 17.17
C ARG A 565 14.76 -30.03 17.63
N GLY A 566 14.43 -28.93 16.96
CA GLY A 566 13.33 -28.07 17.34
C GLY A 566 13.46 -26.64 16.84
N LEU A 567 12.57 -25.79 17.33
CA LEU A 567 12.51 -24.36 17.01
C LEU A 567 12.83 -23.55 18.25
N GLU A 568 13.82 -22.68 18.16
CA GLU A 568 14.08 -21.67 19.17
C GLU A 568 13.35 -20.38 18.78
N VAL A 569 12.56 -19.81 19.68
CA VAL A 569 11.81 -18.56 19.44
C VAL A 569 12.27 -17.50 20.44
N GLY A 570 12.86 -16.42 19.92
CA GLY A 570 13.43 -15.35 20.72
C GLY A 570 14.54 -15.84 21.68
N PRO A 571 14.74 -15.13 22.81
CA PRO A 571 15.90 -15.37 23.68
C PRO A 571 15.81 -16.64 24.52
N SER A 572 14.61 -17.12 24.86
CA SER A 572 14.44 -18.17 25.89
C SER A 572 13.51 -19.32 25.51
N CYS A 573 12.60 -19.16 24.55
CA CYS A 573 11.64 -20.21 24.21
C CYS A 573 12.27 -21.26 23.29
N PHE A 574 12.07 -22.54 23.60
CA PHE A 574 12.45 -23.66 22.76
C PHE A 574 11.30 -24.66 22.65
N ILE A 575 10.94 -25.02 21.42
CA ILE A 575 9.91 -26.00 21.09
C ILE A 575 10.61 -27.24 20.52
N PRO A 576 10.68 -28.35 21.27
CA PRO A 576 11.31 -29.57 20.80
C PRO A 576 10.55 -30.18 19.62
N MET A 577 11.28 -30.81 18.72
CA MET A 577 10.71 -31.49 17.57
C MET A 577 9.97 -32.77 18.00
N LYS A 578 8.68 -32.89 17.66
CA LYS A 578 7.86 -34.08 17.91
C LYS A 578 7.26 -34.64 16.63
N PRO A 579 7.10 -35.97 16.47
CA PRO A 579 6.57 -36.59 15.24
C PRO A 579 5.26 -35.99 14.71
N GLU A 580 4.36 -35.55 15.59
CA GLU A 580 3.08 -34.95 15.19
C GLU A 580 3.16 -33.54 14.57
N HIS A 581 4.25 -32.79 14.73
CA HIS A 581 4.30 -31.42 14.19
C HIS A 581 4.47 -31.44 12.65
N ASP A 582 3.82 -30.55 11.90
CA ASP A 582 4.15 -30.33 10.48
C ASP A 582 5.13 -29.16 10.38
N VAL A 583 6.43 -29.46 10.48
CA VAL A 583 7.51 -28.46 10.38
C VAL A 583 8.00 -28.26 8.94
N GLY A 584 7.54 -29.06 7.98
CA GLY A 584 7.96 -28.97 6.58
C GLY A 584 9.39 -29.44 6.29
N THR A 585 9.92 -28.96 5.16
CA THR A 585 11.20 -29.37 4.58
C THR A 585 12.30 -28.33 4.78
N LEU A 586 13.56 -28.73 4.61
CA LEU A 586 14.71 -27.84 4.60
C LEU A 586 14.53 -26.74 3.54
N GLY A 587 14.10 -27.09 2.33
CA GLY A 587 13.84 -26.11 1.25
C GLY A 587 12.82 -25.04 1.63
N ARG A 588 11.79 -25.39 2.42
CA ARG A 588 10.84 -24.40 2.96
C ARG A 588 11.56 -23.42 3.89
N TRP A 589 12.33 -23.91 4.86
CA TRP A 589 13.01 -23.06 5.84
C TRP A 589 14.07 -22.17 5.19
N VAL A 590 14.84 -22.70 4.24
CA VAL A 590 15.82 -21.91 3.46
C VAL A 590 15.12 -20.84 2.63
N ALA A 591 14.01 -21.16 1.96
CA ALA A 591 13.26 -20.19 1.17
C ALA A 591 12.59 -19.10 2.04
N VAL A 592 12.04 -19.46 3.21
CA VAL A 592 11.50 -18.48 4.17
C VAL A 592 12.62 -17.60 4.71
N SER A 593 13.77 -18.18 5.03
CA SER A 593 14.93 -17.44 5.51
C SER A 593 15.37 -16.36 4.52
N GLY A 594 15.21 -16.58 3.21
CA GLY A 594 15.48 -15.59 2.14
C GLY A 594 14.25 -14.86 1.58
N ALA A 595 13.14 -14.78 2.32
CA ALA A 595 11.89 -14.17 1.87
C ALA A 595 11.85 -12.64 2.08
N ALA A 596 12.78 -11.90 1.46
CA ALA A 596 13.00 -10.47 1.70
C ALA A 596 11.79 -9.58 1.30
N ALA A 597 11.03 -9.95 0.26
CA ALA A 597 9.85 -9.21 -0.16
C ALA A 597 8.58 -9.84 0.45
N SER A 598 8.10 -9.26 1.55
CA SER A 598 6.99 -9.81 2.32
C SER A 598 6.11 -8.72 2.96
N PRO A 599 4.77 -8.86 2.96
CA PRO A 599 3.87 -7.99 3.72
C PRO A 599 4.17 -7.91 5.22
N GLY A 600 4.80 -8.95 5.77
CA GLY A 600 5.39 -8.93 7.12
C GLY A 600 6.91 -8.99 7.00
N ALA A 601 7.57 -7.89 7.31
CA ALA A 601 9.00 -7.70 7.17
C ALA A 601 9.66 -7.30 8.51
N GLY A 602 9.22 -7.91 9.62
CA GLY A 602 9.72 -7.64 10.97
C GLY A 602 9.75 -6.15 11.27
N ALA A 603 10.90 -5.64 11.70
CA ALA A 603 11.12 -4.22 12.03
C ALA A 603 10.75 -3.26 10.87
N TYR A 604 10.92 -3.71 9.62
CA TYR A 604 10.64 -2.95 8.40
C TYR A 604 9.16 -2.93 8.00
N THR A 605 8.28 -3.63 8.73
CA THR A 605 6.86 -3.69 8.42
C THR A 605 6.21 -2.31 8.53
N THR A 606 5.63 -1.85 7.42
CA THR A 606 4.76 -0.66 7.35
C THR A 606 3.46 -1.02 6.65
N ARG A 607 2.35 -0.41 7.06
CA ARG A 607 1.00 -0.81 6.62
C ARG A 607 0.79 -0.69 5.11
N GLY A 608 1.21 0.41 4.51
CA GLY A 608 0.97 0.61 3.09
C GLY A 608 1.96 -0.12 2.19
N LEU A 609 3.22 -0.33 2.60
CA LEU A 609 4.09 -1.25 1.87
C LEU A 609 3.54 -2.68 1.91
N ALA A 610 3.04 -3.12 3.06
CA ALA A 610 2.40 -4.44 3.19
C ALA A 610 1.18 -4.57 2.29
N LEU A 611 0.32 -3.55 2.26
CA LEU A 611 -0.86 -3.48 1.41
C LEU A 611 -0.50 -3.49 -0.09
N LEU A 612 0.54 -2.74 -0.48
CA LEU A 612 1.06 -2.74 -1.84
C LEU A 612 1.55 -4.13 -2.24
N LEU A 613 2.42 -4.73 -1.43
CA LEU A 613 2.95 -6.07 -1.67
C LEU A 613 1.84 -7.14 -1.71
N TYR A 614 0.81 -6.96 -0.87
CA TYR A 614 -0.36 -7.82 -0.84
C TYR A 614 -1.10 -7.82 -2.17
N PHE A 615 -1.49 -6.63 -2.68
CA PHE A 615 -2.20 -6.53 -3.96
C PHE A 615 -1.33 -6.83 -5.17
N LEU A 616 -0.04 -6.49 -5.12
CA LEU A 616 0.90 -6.90 -6.16
C LEU A 616 1.17 -8.41 -6.12
N GLY A 617 0.70 -9.17 -5.13
CA GLY A 617 0.98 -10.61 -5.01
C GLY A 617 2.44 -10.95 -4.71
N VAL A 618 3.27 -9.95 -4.38
CA VAL A 618 4.69 -10.10 -4.02
C VAL A 618 4.78 -10.45 -2.54
N ARG A 619 4.52 -11.73 -2.24
CA ARG A 619 4.38 -12.25 -0.87
C ARG A 619 5.23 -13.50 -0.68
N LEU A 620 6.51 -13.33 -0.38
CA LEU A 620 7.44 -14.45 -0.18
C LEU A 620 7.40 -15.06 1.22
N GLY A 621 6.82 -14.37 2.20
CA GLY A 621 6.63 -14.92 3.54
C GLY A 621 5.71 -16.14 3.54
N HIS A 622 5.71 -16.87 4.64
CA HIS A 622 5.04 -18.16 4.73
C HIS A 622 4.33 -18.34 6.07
N TRP A 623 3.10 -18.83 6.00
CA TRP A 623 2.34 -19.23 7.16
C TRP A 623 2.62 -20.67 7.54
N ILE A 624 2.93 -20.90 8.82
CA ILE A 624 3.02 -22.24 9.41
C ILE A 624 2.03 -22.38 10.56
N ARG A 625 1.56 -23.59 10.82
CA ARG A 625 0.79 -23.87 12.02
C ARG A 625 1.73 -23.87 13.22
N SER A 626 1.33 -23.23 14.32
CA SER A 626 2.12 -23.22 15.55
C SER A 626 2.40 -24.65 16.00
N PRO A 627 3.67 -25.03 16.21
CA PRO A 627 4.05 -26.36 16.67
C PRO A 627 4.02 -26.48 18.21
N GLY A 628 3.62 -25.44 18.94
CA GLY A 628 3.52 -25.45 20.41
C GLY A 628 2.19 -25.97 20.94
N ALA A 629 2.04 -25.98 22.27
CA ALA A 629 0.77 -26.30 22.95
C ALA A 629 -0.37 -25.36 22.51
N LEU A 630 -1.62 -25.81 22.67
CA LEU A 630 -2.82 -25.05 22.31
C LEU A 630 -2.76 -23.62 22.88
N VAL A 631 -2.73 -22.63 21.98
CA VAL A 631 -2.77 -21.21 22.35
C VAL A 631 -4.10 -20.93 23.07
N PRO A 632 -4.09 -20.38 24.30
CA PRO A 632 -5.30 -20.12 25.07
C PRO A 632 -6.07 -18.94 24.47
N LEU A 633 -6.92 -19.24 23.49
CA LEU A 633 -7.79 -18.26 22.84
C LEU A 633 -9.14 -18.18 23.55
N ARG A 634 -9.75 -16.99 23.55
CA ARG A 634 -11.18 -16.82 23.89
C ARG A 634 -12.04 -17.67 22.95
N TRP A 635 -13.16 -18.18 23.44
CA TRP A 635 -14.02 -19.13 22.71
C TRP A 635 -14.41 -18.66 21.29
N LEU A 636 -14.81 -17.39 21.12
CA LEU A 636 -15.11 -16.82 19.79
C LEU A 636 -13.90 -16.87 18.87
N SER A 637 -12.75 -16.41 19.36
CA SER A 637 -11.51 -16.40 18.59
C SER A 637 -11.08 -17.83 18.23
N HIS A 638 -11.27 -18.79 19.12
CA HIS A 638 -10.96 -20.19 18.85
C HIS A 638 -11.84 -20.76 17.72
N LEU A 639 -13.14 -20.48 17.75
CA LEU A 639 -14.07 -20.86 16.67
C LEU A 639 -13.68 -20.19 15.34
N SER A 640 -13.36 -18.89 15.34
CA SER A 640 -12.96 -18.17 14.13
C SER A 640 -11.70 -18.76 13.49
N TRP A 641 -10.65 -19.06 14.25
CA TRP A 641 -9.43 -19.66 13.70
C TRP A 641 -9.60 -21.12 13.28
N ARG A 642 -10.61 -21.82 13.80
CA ARG A 642 -10.97 -23.17 13.39
C ARG A 642 -11.70 -23.21 12.05
N PHE A 643 -12.66 -22.32 11.84
CA PHE A 643 -13.54 -22.35 10.66
C PHE A 643 -13.15 -21.34 9.56
N LEU A 644 -12.48 -20.25 9.92
CA LEU A 644 -12.14 -19.14 9.04
C LEU A 644 -10.63 -18.78 9.02
N PRO A 645 -9.69 -19.75 9.01
CA PRO A 645 -8.25 -19.41 9.00
C PRO A 645 -7.84 -18.58 7.78
N LYS A 646 -8.31 -18.93 6.57
CA LYS A 646 -7.94 -18.26 5.31
C LYS A 646 -8.21 -16.74 5.33
N PRO A 647 -9.45 -16.26 5.56
CA PRO A 647 -9.71 -14.82 5.57
C PRO A 647 -8.97 -14.08 6.68
N LEU A 648 -8.75 -14.72 7.84
CA LEU A 648 -7.99 -14.11 8.94
C LEU A 648 -6.51 -13.92 8.59
N MET A 649 -5.90 -14.90 7.91
CA MET A 649 -4.51 -14.82 7.45
C MET A 649 -4.34 -13.74 6.37
N LEU A 650 -5.24 -13.71 5.37
CA LEU A 650 -5.20 -12.68 4.31
C LEU A 650 -5.44 -11.28 4.87
N ALA A 651 -6.37 -11.13 5.81
CA ALA A 651 -6.61 -9.85 6.49
C ALA A 651 -5.39 -9.41 7.33
N SER A 652 -4.69 -10.36 7.98
CA SER A 652 -3.46 -10.10 8.72
C SER A 652 -2.35 -9.56 7.80
N GLU A 653 -2.18 -10.15 6.62
CA GLU A 653 -1.23 -9.68 5.61
C GLU A 653 -1.58 -8.29 5.07
N ALA A 654 -2.83 -8.08 4.64
CA ALA A 654 -3.28 -6.80 4.08
C ALA A 654 -3.24 -5.65 5.10
N SER A 655 -3.50 -5.93 6.38
CA SER A 655 -3.49 -4.92 7.45
C SER A 655 -2.12 -4.73 8.13
N ALA A 656 -1.14 -5.57 7.80
CA ALA A 656 0.15 -5.67 8.49
C ALA A 656 0.02 -5.91 10.01
N VAL A 657 -0.99 -6.67 10.43
CA VAL A 657 -1.26 -6.98 11.84
C VAL A 657 -0.93 -8.44 12.12
N TYR A 658 0.23 -8.67 12.75
CA TYR A 658 0.73 -9.99 13.13
C TYR A 658 0.85 -10.09 14.64
N PHE A 659 0.54 -11.27 15.18
CA PHE A 659 0.43 -11.52 16.63
C PHE A 659 1.54 -12.45 17.17
N GLY A 660 2.52 -12.82 16.34
CA GLY A 660 3.60 -13.72 16.77
C GLY A 660 3.08 -15.05 17.35
N GLY A 661 3.56 -15.40 18.54
CA GLY A 661 3.27 -16.64 19.24
C GLY A 661 1.81 -16.80 19.72
N ASP A 662 1.03 -15.73 19.79
CA ASP A 662 -0.32 -15.70 20.37
C ASP A 662 -1.43 -16.21 19.44
N ARG A 663 -1.07 -16.78 18.28
CA ARG A 663 -2.02 -17.32 17.31
C ARG A 663 -1.61 -18.71 16.86
N PRO A 664 -2.59 -19.55 16.48
CA PRO A 664 -2.33 -20.92 16.01
C PRO A 664 -1.63 -20.96 14.64
N TRP A 665 -1.52 -19.82 13.96
CA TRP A 665 -0.81 -19.65 12.70
C TRP A 665 0.24 -18.56 12.84
N TRP A 666 1.47 -18.88 12.48
CA TRP A 666 2.64 -18.01 12.54
C TRP A 666 3.01 -17.56 11.13
N TYR A 667 3.23 -16.25 10.97
CA TYR A 667 3.73 -15.69 9.72
C TYR A 667 5.24 -15.49 9.80
N LEU A 668 5.97 -16.29 9.04
CA LEU A 668 7.43 -16.25 8.98
C LEU A 668 7.90 -15.49 7.74
N SER A 669 8.97 -14.72 7.89
CA SER A 669 9.67 -14.05 6.78
C SER A 669 11.18 -14.14 6.96
N ASP A 670 11.93 -13.44 6.09
CA ASP A 670 13.39 -13.42 6.09
C ASP A 670 13.95 -13.15 7.51
N GLY A 671 14.96 -13.91 7.92
CA GLY A 671 15.59 -13.73 9.23
C GLY A 671 16.28 -12.36 9.38
N GLY A 672 16.73 -11.78 8.27
CA GLY A 672 17.28 -10.44 8.19
C GLY A 672 16.29 -9.34 8.56
N HIS A 673 14.98 -9.61 8.54
CA HIS A 673 13.97 -8.70 9.10
C HIS A 673 14.05 -8.54 10.62
N PHE A 674 14.79 -9.43 11.29
CA PHE A 674 15.14 -9.30 12.71
C PHE A 674 16.64 -9.02 12.89
N GLU A 675 17.52 -9.88 12.35
CA GLU A 675 18.97 -9.82 12.48
C GLU A 675 19.61 -10.58 11.30
N ASN A 676 20.45 -9.90 10.49
CA ASN A 676 20.85 -10.37 9.16
C ASN A 676 22.28 -10.96 9.09
N THR A 677 23.00 -11.05 10.20
CA THR A 677 24.34 -11.67 10.29
C THR A 677 24.27 -13.18 10.57
N GLY A 678 23.23 -13.65 11.27
CA GLY A 678 23.14 -15.03 11.74
C GLY A 678 23.93 -15.31 13.02
N VAL A 679 24.69 -14.34 13.54
CA VAL A 679 25.50 -14.48 14.76
C VAL A 679 24.63 -14.54 16.01
N TYR A 680 23.41 -13.99 15.98
CA TYR A 680 22.50 -13.98 17.14
C TYR A 680 22.28 -15.38 17.75
N ALA A 681 22.08 -16.40 16.90
CA ALA A 681 21.90 -17.79 17.35
C ALA A 681 23.18 -18.43 17.91
N LEU A 682 24.35 -17.95 17.50
CA LEU A 682 25.66 -18.40 17.99
C LEU A 682 26.00 -17.75 19.34
N VAL A 683 25.68 -16.47 19.52
CA VAL A 683 25.84 -15.77 20.81
C VAL A 683 25.02 -16.46 21.90
N LYS A 684 23.80 -16.92 21.57
CA LYS A 684 22.94 -17.70 22.47
C LYS A 684 23.59 -19.01 22.97
N ARG A 685 24.57 -19.54 22.23
CA ARG A 685 25.33 -20.77 22.59
C ARG A 685 26.64 -20.49 23.32
N GLU A 686 26.98 -19.21 23.50
CA GLU A 686 28.22 -18.74 24.14
C GLU A 686 29.47 -19.37 23.52
N LEU A 687 29.60 -19.29 22.19
CA LEU A 687 30.75 -19.90 21.49
C LEU A 687 32.06 -19.17 21.77
N ASP A 688 33.16 -19.91 21.77
CA ASP A 688 34.51 -19.37 22.01
C ASP A 688 35.03 -18.63 20.78
N PHE A 689 34.60 -19.02 19.57
CA PHE A 689 35.00 -18.38 18.32
C PHE A 689 33.87 -18.39 17.30
N VAL A 690 33.68 -17.26 16.62
CA VAL A 690 32.68 -17.07 15.57
C VAL A 690 33.34 -16.39 14.38
N ILE A 691 33.20 -16.98 13.20
CA ILE A 691 33.50 -16.32 11.92
C ILE A 691 32.18 -15.86 11.30
N LEU A 692 32.08 -14.59 10.97
CA LEU A 692 30.95 -13.99 10.26
C LEU A 692 31.38 -13.61 8.84
N SER A 693 30.76 -14.24 7.84
CA SER A 693 30.77 -13.77 6.47
C SER A 693 29.68 -12.71 6.29
N ASP A 694 30.00 -11.42 6.39
CA ASP A 694 29.07 -10.31 6.16
C ASP A 694 29.18 -9.79 4.72
N ALA A 695 28.35 -10.34 3.82
CA ALA A 695 28.25 -9.89 2.43
C ALA A 695 26.93 -9.12 2.16
N SER A 696 26.37 -8.48 3.18
CA SER A 696 25.24 -7.55 3.03
C SER A 696 25.63 -6.30 2.26
N CYS A 697 24.67 -5.70 1.54
CA CYS A 697 24.87 -4.52 0.71
C CYS A 697 25.12 -3.32 1.62
N ASP A 698 26.36 -2.84 1.61
CA ASP A 698 26.77 -1.72 2.43
C ASP A 698 27.78 -0.84 1.70
N PRO A 699 27.35 -0.14 0.63
CA PRO A 699 28.25 0.63 -0.24
C PRO A 699 28.96 1.78 0.50
N ARG A 700 28.48 2.14 1.69
CA ARG A 700 29.06 3.20 2.54
C ARG A 700 29.77 2.66 3.78
N TYR A 701 29.85 1.34 3.96
CA TYR A 701 30.40 0.70 5.15
C TYR A 701 29.82 1.29 6.45
N GLU A 702 28.48 1.43 6.52
CA GLU A 702 27.77 1.89 7.72
C GLU A 702 27.61 0.79 8.77
N PHE A 703 27.89 -0.47 8.42
CA PHE A 703 27.84 -1.65 9.28
C PHE A 703 26.49 -1.83 10.01
N GLY A 704 25.38 -1.47 9.34
CA GLY A 704 24.05 -1.48 9.95
C GLY A 704 23.61 -2.84 10.50
N ASP A 705 23.97 -3.94 9.83
CA ASP A 705 23.63 -5.29 10.28
C ASP A 705 24.42 -5.70 11.54
N VAL A 706 25.72 -5.36 11.59
CA VAL A 706 26.59 -5.60 12.75
C VAL A 706 26.15 -4.75 13.94
N GLU A 707 25.82 -3.47 13.71
CA GLU A 707 25.31 -2.58 14.76
C GLU A 707 24.00 -3.13 15.36
N ASN A 708 23.08 -3.58 14.51
CA ASN A 708 21.82 -4.21 14.93
C ASN A 708 22.07 -5.48 15.76
N LEU A 709 23.04 -6.32 15.36
CA LEU A 709 23.49 -7.48 16.14
C LEU A 709 24.04 -7.07 17.52
N VAL A 710 24.99 -6.13 17.58
CA VAL A 710 25.62 -5.67 18.85
C VAL A 710 24.55 -5.18 19.82
N ARG A 711 23.59 -4.39 19.32
CA ARG A 711 22.49 -3.85 20.11
C ARG A 711 21.59 -4.97 20.66
N LYS A 712 21.19 -5.93 19.82
CA LYS A 712 20.31 -7.05 20.22
C LYS A 712 21.01 -8.03 21.15
N ALA A 713 22.28 -8.35 20.93
CA ALA A 713 23.07 -9.20 21.81
C ALA A 713 23.14 -8.63 23.24
N ARG A 714 23.31 -7.31 23.37
CA ARG A 714 23.30 -6.62 24.67
C ARG A 714 21.93 -6.68 25.34
N ILE A 715 20.86 -6.39 24.60
CA ILE A 715 19.51 -6.33 25.18
C ILE A 715 18.99 -7.72 25.56
N ASP A 716 19.17 -8.72 24.70
CA ASP A 716 18.53 -10.03 24.84
C ASP A 716 19.36 -11.01 25.68
N PHE A 717 20.70 -10.95 25.57
CA PHE A 717 21.60 -11.90 26.23
C PHE A 717 22.50 -11.27 27.28
N GLY A 718 22.53 -9.94 27.39
CA GLY A 718 23.52 -9.26 28.23
C GLY A 718 24.96 -9.46 27.73
N ALA A 719 25.13 -9.79 26.45
CA ALA A 719 26.44 -10.00 25.83
C ALA A 719 26.94 -8.67 25.23
N GLU A 720 28.19 -8.31 25.54
CA GLU A 720 28.85 -7.12 25.00
C GLU A 720 29.79 -7.54 23.88
N ILE A 721 29.71 -6.87 22.72
CA ILE A 721 30.59 -7.10 21.58
C ILE A 721 31.38 -5.82 21.34
N ASP A 722 32.70 -5.88 21.51
CA ASP A 722 33.60 -4.75 21.42
C ASP A 722 34.67 -5.02 20.33
N PHE A 723 34.76 -4.12 19.34
CA PHE A 723 35.74 -4.24 18.25
C PHE A 723 37.14 -3.83 18.70
N TYR A 724 38.15 -4.50 18.15
CA TYR A 724 39.56 -4.19 18.39
C TYR A 724 39.95 -2.86 17.76
N SER A 725 40.74 -2.07 18.49
CA SER A 725 41.39 -0.90 17.91
C SER A 725 42.60 -1.30 17.06
N ARG A 726 43.10 -0.37 16.23
CA ARG A 726 44.29 -0.57 15.40
C ARG A 726 45.51 -0.99 16.24
N GLU A 727 45.72 -0.36 17.40
CA GLU A 727 46.84 -0.68 18.30
C GLU A 727 46.70 -2.05 18.95
N GLU A 728 45.48 -2.49 19.24
CA GLU A 728 45.25 -3.81 19.82
C GLU A 728 45.47 -4.90 18.78
N ALA A 729 45.04 -4.66 17.54
CA ALA A 729 45.26 -5.55 16.41
C ALA A 729 46.75 -5.74 16.10
N SER A 730 47.54 -4.67 16.06
CA SER A 730 48.98 -4.76 15.78
C SER A 730 49.81 -5.44 16.87
N ARG A 731 49.28 -5.56 18.09
CA ARG A 731 49.91 -6.35 19.17
C ARG A 731 49.66 -7.85 19.04
N LEU A 732 48.54 -8.23 18.41
CA LEU A 732 48.22 -9.63 18.14
C LEU A 732 48.89 -10.14 16.86
N PHE A 733 49.15 -9.25 15.90
CA PHE A 733 49.68 -9.62 14.59
C PHE A 733 50.84 -8.72 14.17
N THR A 734 51.93 -9.32 13.68
CA THR A 734 52.93 -8.60 12.88
C THR A 734 52.29 -8.25 11.54
N SER A 735 51.96 -6.97 11.36
CA SER A 735 51.18 -6.46 10.24
C SER A 735 52.01 -6.41 8.95
N ASP A 736 52.04 -7.50 8.18
CA ASP A 736 52.67 -7.53 6.87
C ASP A 736 51.61 -7.73 5.78
N CYS A 737 51.30 -6.64 5.06
CA CYS A 737 50.36 -6.62 3.95
C CYS A 737 50.85 -7.36 2.69
N GLU A 738 52.08 -7.88 2.69
CA GLU A 738 52.71 -8.50 1.52
C GLU A 738 52.11 -9.86 1.14
N GLY A 739 51.29 -10.51 1.99
CA GLY A 739 50.67 -11.79 1.63
C GLY A 739 49.52 -12.31 2.49
N GLY A 740 49.07 -11.60 3.53
CA GLY A 740 48.14 -12.15 4.53
C GLY A 740 46.90 -11.30 4.84
N LEU A 741 46.11 -11.79 5.81
CA LEU A 741 44.97 -11.06 6.40
C LEU A 741 45.47 -10.02 7.39
N THR A 742 44.88 -8.82 7.32
CA THR A 742 45.15 -7.73 8.25
C THR A 742 43.88 -7.40 9.04
N VAL A 743 44.01 -7.33 10.37
CA VAL A 743 42.91 -6.86 11.22
C VAL A 743 42.85 -5.34 11.18
N LEU A 744 41.69 -4.82 10.80
CA LEU A 744 41.41 -3.40 10.67
C LEU A 744 40.41 -2.94 11.72
N SER A 745 40.47 -1.65 12.05
CA SER A 745 39.40 -1.00 12.79
C SER A 745 38.22 -0.72 11.83
N PRO A 746 36.97 -0.61 12.33
CA PRO A 746 35.82 -0.26 11.49
C PRO A 746 36.00 1.01 10.66
N GLU A 747 36.77 1.98 11.15
CA GLU A 747 37.03 3.26 10.49
C GLU A 747 38.00 3.13 9.30
N ASP A 748 38.85 2.10 9.33
CA ASP A 748 39.92 1.88 8.34
C ASP A 748 39.47 1.03 7.15
N VAL A 749 38.42 0.19 7.33
CA VAL A 749 37.95 -0.72 6.29
C VAL A 749 37.50 0.02 5.02
N THR A 750 36.83 1.17 5.18
CA THR A 750 36.29 1.94 4.04
C THR A 750 37.38 2.45 3.10
N ASN A 751 38.60 2.70 3.60
CA ASN A 751 39.70 3.26 2.83
C ASN A 751 40.80 2.22 2.54
N ASN A 752 40.54 0.95 2.83
CA ASN A 752 41.50 -0.12 2.61
C ASN A 752 41.39 -0.63 1.18
N HIS A 753 42.42 -0.32 0.38
CA HIS A 753 42.61 -0.84 -0.98
C HIS A 753 43.90 -1.66 -1.11
N SER A 754 44.66 -1.81 -0.03
CA SER A 754 46.01 -2.38 -0.09
C SER A 754 46.07 -3.83 0.39
N CYS A 755 45.27 -4.23 1.37
CA CYS A 755 45.42 -5.52 2.06
C CYS A 755 44.06 -6.22 2.26
N ARG A 756 44.04 -7.53 2.52
CA ARG A 756 42.81 -8.26 2.85
C ARG A 756 42.35 -7.88 4.26
N GLY A 757 41.39 -6.97 4.36
CA GLY A 757 40.94 -6.40 5.63
C GLY A 757 39.85 -7.24 6.32
N VAL A 758 40.05 -7.60 7.58
CA VAL A 758 39.02 -8.23 8.43
C VAL A 758 38.83 -7.45 9.73
N LEU A 759 37.65 -7.53 10.33
CA LEU A 759 37.42 -6.93 11.65
C LEU A 759 37.50 -8.01 12.72
N LEU A 760 38.06 -7.66 13.87
CA LEU A 760 38.10 -8.52 15.04
C LEU A 760 37.32 -7.86 16.18
N ALA A 761 36.50 -8.64 16.87
CA ALA A 761 35.78 -8.21 18.07
C ALA A 761 35.87 -9.26 19.16
N ARG A 762 35.82 -8.82 20.41
CA ARG A 762 35.68 -9.67 21.58
C ARG A 762 34.23 -9.66 22.04
N ILE A 763 33.72 -10.83 22.40
CA ILE A 763 32.40 -11.04 22.96
C ILE A 763 32.57 -11.33 24.45
N ARG A 764 31.94 -10.53 25.29
CA ARG A 764 31.88 -10.76 26.73
C ARG A 764 30.46 -11.20 27.07
N TYR A 765 30.29 -12.49 27.30
CA TYR A 765 28.98 -13.06 27.63
C TYR A 765 28.55 -12.66 29.04
N ARG A 766 27.31 -13.04 29.40
CA ARG A 766 26.73 -12.73 30.70
C ARG A 766 27.50 -13.44 31.81
N GLU A 767 27.79 -12.69 32.87
CA GLU A 767 28.45 -13.20 34.06
C GLU A 767 27.52 -14.15 34.83
N ARG A 768 28.07 -15.29 35.29
CA ARG A 768 27.30 -16.29 36.05
C ARG A 768 28.18 -17.04 37.06
N LEU A 769 27.54 -17.53 38.11
CA LEU A 769 28.16 -18.41 39.09
C LEU A 769 28.30 -19.81 38.50
N VAL A 770 29.53 -20.33 38.45
CA VAL A 770 29.84 -21.67 37.98
C VAL A 770 30.49 -22.44 39.11
N LYS A 771 30.03 -23.68 39.33
CA LYS A 771 30.66 -24.59 40.29
C LYS A 771 31.90 -25.21 39.64
N GLY A 772 33.08 -24.94 40.17
CA GLY A 772 34.34 -25.55 39.75
C GLY A 772 34.37 -27.04 40.09
N ASP A 773 35.33 -27.76 39.51
CA ASP A 773 35.53 -29.20 39.73
C ASP A 773 35.87 -29.52 41.20
N ASP A 774 36.42 -28.53 41.90
CA ASP A 774 36.76 -28.44 43.32
C ASP A 774 35.57 -28.01 44.21
N GLY A 775 34.36 -27.91 43.64
CA GLY A 775 33.11 -27.67 44.37
C GLY A 775 32.88 -26.21 44.78
N GLN A 776 33.88 -25.33 44.63
CA GLN A 776 33.77 -23.89 44.87
C GLN A 776 32.93 -23.21 43.79
N THR A 777 32.14 -22.21 44.19
CA THR A 777 31.34 -21.43 43.25
C THR A 777 32.11 -20.17 42.88
N VAL A 778 32.58 -20.09 41.64
CA VAL A 778 33.35 -18.95 41.12
C VAL A 778 32.47 -18.15 40.16
N LEU A 779 32.54 -16.83 40.27
CA LEU A 779 31.91 -15.94 39.30
C LEU A 779 32.74 -15.97 38.01
N LYS A 780 32.18 -16.55 36.95
CA LYS A 780 32.82 -16.68 35.65
C LYS A 780 32.08 -15.82 34.63
N ARG A 781 32.81 -14.99 33.90
CA ARG A 781 32.33 -14.30 32.72
C ARG A 781 32.95 -14.96 31.49
N PRO A 782 32.21 -15.81 30.75
CA PRO A 782 32.73 -16.42 29.53
C PRO A 782 33.03 -15.34 28.48
N GLU A 783 34.06 -15.57 27.69
CA GLU A 783 34.45 -14.70 26.58
C GLU A 783 34.45 -15.50 25.28
N GLY A 784 34.40 -14.79 24.15
CA GLY A 784 34.50 -15.35 22.81
C GLY A 784 35.07 -14.34 21.83
N THR A 785 35.47 -14.80 20.65
CA THR A 785 35.99 -13.95 19.58
C THR A 785 35.04 -13.94 18.39
N LEU A 786 34.82 -12.77 17.79
CA LEU A 786 34.10 -12.58 16.54
C LEU A 786 35.05 -12.05 15.47
N LEU A 787 35.28 -12.84 14.43
CA LEU A 787 36.00 -12.44 13.22
C LEU A 787 34.97 -12.10 12.14
N VAL A 788 34.95 -10.85 11.67
CA VAL A 788 34.04 -10.39 10.61
C VAL A 788 34.79 -10.24 9.29
N VAL A 789 34.30 -10.95 8.29
CA VAL A 789 34.77 -10.91 6.91
C VAL A 789 33.80 -10.03 6.12
N LYS A 790 34.20 -8.79 5.87
CA LYS A 790 33.45 -7.83 5.05
C LYS A 790 34.15 -7.71 3.69
N PRO A 791 33.48 -7.97 2.56
CA PRO A 791 34.09 -7.83 1.23
C PRO A 791 34.72 -6.44 1.06
N ASN A 792 36.01 -6.41 0.75
CA ASN A 792 36.76 -5.21 0.38
C ASN A 792 37.73 -5.52 -0.77
N LEU A 793 38.01 -4.50 -1.59
CA LEU A 793 38.97 -4.61 -2.69
C LEU A 793 40.38 -4.39 -2.16
N HIS A 794 41.36 -5.12 -2.69
CA HIS A 794 42.75 -5.03 -2.24
C HIS A 794 43.75 -5.31 -3.37
N ASN A 795 45.04 -5.03 -3.15
CA ASN A 795 46.06 -5.11 -4.21
C ASN A 795 46.37 -6.53 -4.70
N ALA A 796 46.01 -7.56 -3.94
CA ALA A 796 46.29 -8.96 -4.26
C ALA A 796 45.13 -9.66 -5.00
N LEU A 797 44.22 -8.88 -5.60
CA LEU A 797 43.11 -9.41 -6.41
C LEU A 797 43.59 -9.93 -7.77
N ASP A 798 42.94 -10.99 -8.24
CA ASP A 798 43.11 -11.49 -9.59
C ASP A 798 42.70 -10.44 -10.65
N VAL A 799 43.31 -10.53 -11.84
CA VAL A 799 43.15 -9.55 -12.92
C VAL A 799 41.69 -9.43 -13.39
N ASP A 800 40.95 -10.53 -13.39
CA ASP A 800 39.53 -10.58 -13.77
C ASP A 800 38.64 -9.88 -12.74
N VAL A 801 38.85 -10.12 -11.43
CA VAL A 801 38.13 -9.44 -10.35
C VAL A 801 38.42 -7.94 -10.36
N LEU A 802 39.68 -7.55 -10.58
CA LEU A 802 40.07 -6.13 -10.71
C LEU A 802 39.39 -5.49 -11.93
N ALA A 803 39.39 -6.16 -13.08
CA ALA A 803 38.74 -5.67 -14.29
C ALA A 803 37.21 -5.57 -14.14
N TYR A 804 36.59 -6.48 -13.39
CA TYR A 804 35.16 -6.41 -13.05
C TYR A 804 34.88 -5.20 -12.15
N ALA A 805 35.67 -5.03 -11.07
CA ALA A 805 35.54 -3.90 -10.14
C ALA A 805 35.70 -2.54 -10.84
N GLN A 806 36.61 -2.43 -11.81
CA GLN A 806 36.79 -1.20 -12.61
C GLN A 806 35.59 -0.88 -13.51
N LYS A 807 34.82 -1.89 -13.93
CA LYS A 807 33.62 -1.71 -14.78
C LYS A 807 32.35 -1.49 -13.96
N HIS A 808 32.36 -1.83 -12.67
CA HIS A 808 31.19 -1.83 -11.80
C HIS A 808 31.50 -1.14 -10.46
N GLU A 809 31.23 0.17 -10.40
CA GLU A 809 31.57 1.03 -9.24
C GLU A 809 30.95 0.57 -7.91
N ASP A 810 29.77 -0.06 -7.97
CA ASP A 810 29.09 -0.57 -6.76
C ASP A 810 29.71 -1.86 -6.22
N PHE A 811 30.57 -2.57 -6.97
CA PHE A 811 31.22 -3.80 -6.50
C PHE A 811 32.27 -3.48 -5.41
N PRO A 812 32.33 -4.25 -4.30
CA PRO A 812 31.64 -5.51 -4.00
C PRO A 812 30.32 -5.36 -3.22
N HIS A 813 29.70 -4.18 -3.21
CA HIS A 813 28.45 -3.87 -2.46
C HIS A 813 27.23 -3.61 -3.35
N GLU A 814 27.16 -4.26 -4.52
CA GLU A 814 26.04 -4.14 -5.45
C GLU A 814 24.68 -4.41 -4.77
N SER A 815 23.60 -3.86 -5.32
CA SER A 815 22.25 -3.94 -4.74
C SER A 815 21.77 -5.38 -4.53
N THR A 816 21.02 -5.63 -3.45
CA THR A 816 20.33 -6.92 -3.21
C THR A 816 19.11 -7.12 -4.10
N GLY A 817 18.69 -6.11 -4.87
CA GLY A 817 17.56 -6.21 -5.79
C GLY A 817 17.82 -7.16 -6.96
N ASP A 818 19.09 -7.31 -7.38
CA ASP A 818 19.46 -8.29 -8.38
C ASP A 818 19.60 -9.68 -7.75
N GLN A 819 18.84 -10.63 -8.29
CA GLN A 819 18.80 -12.02 -7.84
C GLN A 819 19.19 -12.99 -8.97
N SER A 820 19.72 -12.51 -10.10
CA SER A 820 20.07 -13.32 -11.27
C SER A 820 21.45 -12.95 -11.82
N PHE A 821 22.49 -13.29 -11.04
CA PHE A 821 23.88 -13.01 -11.39
C PHE A 821 24.28 -13.66 -12.71
N ASP A 822 24.92 -12.88 -13.57
CA ASP A 822 25.61 -13.43 -14.73
C ASP A 822 26.91 -14.14 -14.35
N GLU A 823 27.57 -14.76 -15.33
CA GLU A 823 28.77 -15.55 -15.08
C GLU A 823 29.92 -14.70 -14.53
N ALA A 824 30.11 -13.48 -15.04
CA ALA A 824 31.20 -12.60 -14.62
C ALA A 824 30.99 -12.09 -13.19
N GLN A 825 29.77 -11.67 -12.87
CA GLN A 825 29.38 -11.23 -11.53
C GLN A 825 29.48 -12.37 -10.53
N TRP A 826 28.97 -13.55 -10.89
CA TRP A 826 29.02 -14.73 -10.05
C TRP A 826 30.48 -15.13 -9.76
N GLU A 827 31.31 -15.26 -10.79
CA GLU A 827 32.71 -15.67 -10.62
C GLU A 827 33.49 -14.62 -9.82
N SER A 828 33.25 -13.32 -10.02
CA SER A 828 33.95 -12.25 -9.28
C SER A 828 33.65 -12.27 -7.78
N TYR A 829 32.38 -12.44 -7.38
CA TYR A 829 32.01 -12.58 -5.97
C TYR A 829 32.53 -13.87 -5.36
N HIS A 830 32.45 -14.97 -6.10
CA HIS A 830 32.94 -16.27 -5.66
C HIS A 830 34.46 -16.22 -5.46
N ARG A 831 35.22 -15.64 -6.41
CA ARG A 831 36.68 -15.50 -6.32
C ARG A 831 37.12 -14.58 -5.19
N LEU A 832 36.45 -13.46 -5.01
CA LEU A 832 36.71 -12.57 -3.88
C LEU A 832 36.52 -13.32 -2.54
N GLY A 833 35.45 -14.11 -2.41
CA GLY A 833 35.25 -14.95 -1.22
C GLY A 833 36.33 -16.01 -1.05
N GLU A 834 36.68 -16.73 -2.13
CA GLU A 834 37.72 -17.77 -2.14
C GLU A 834 39.07 -17.23 -1.68
N ASP A 835 39.44 -16.05 -2.15
CA ASP A 835 40.65 -15.35 -1.75
C ASP A 835 40.73 -15.09 -0.24
N PHE A 836 39.65 -14.58 0.38
CA PHE A 836 39.58 -14.44 1.84
C PHE A 836 39.67 -15.78 2.56
N GLY A 837 38.99 -16.81 2.05
CA GLY A 837 38.97 -18.14 2.67
C GLY A 837 40.33 -18.82 2.63
N LEU A 838 41.06 -18.68 1.53
CA LEU A 838 42.43 -19.19 1.35
C LEU A 838 43.39 -18.52 2.33
N ALA A 839 43.26 -17.20 2.51
CA ALA A 839 44.12 -16.46 3.43
C ALA A 839 43.88 -16.82 4.92
N MET A 840 42.72 -17.42 5.26
CA MET A 840 42.38 -17.89 6.62
C MET A 840 42.98 -19.27 6.93
N HIS A 841 44.28 -19.45 6.75
CA HIS A 841 44.94 -20.73 7.04
C HIS A 841 45.06 -20.99 8.56
N GLU A 842 45.20 -22.26 8.93
CA GLU A 842 45.17 -22.70 10.34
C GLU A 842 46.20 -22.00 11.24
N THR A 843 47.42 -21.76 10.74
CA THR A 843 48.47 -21.11 11.52
C THR A 843 48.18 -19.63 11.80
N TRP A 844 47.36 -18.97 10.99
CA TRP A 844 46.90 -17.61 11.26
C TRP A 844 45.76 -17.63 12.29
N LEU A 845 44.77 -18.50 12.09
CA LEU A 845 43.63 -18.64 13.01
C LEU A 845 44.07 -19.09 14.41
N ALA A 846 45.08 -19.95 14.53
CA ALA A 846 45.62 -20.41 15.80
C ALA A 846 46.23 -19.30 16.67
N GLN A 847 46.57 -18.13 16.09
CA GLN A 847 47.02 -16.96 16.85
C GLN A 847 45.86 -16.26 17.58
N LEU A 848 44.62 -16.50 17.16
CA LEU A 848 43.45 -15.84 17.72
C LEU A 848 42.90 -16.56 18.97
N PRO A 849 42.52 -15.80 20.02
CA PRO A 849 41.85 -16.37 21.18
C PRO A 849 40.54 -17.06 20.80
N GLY A 850 40.27 -18.24 21.36
CA GLY A 850 39.07 -19.02 21.07
C GLY A 850 39.21 -20.02 19.93
N TRP A 851 40.26 -19.98 19.10
CA TRP A 851 40.42 -20.96 18.02
C TRP A 851 41.00 -22.31 18.51
N ARG A 852 42.24 -22.32 19.04
CA ARG A 852 42.85 -23.52 19.67
C ARG A 852 42.79 -23.51 21.19
N SER A 853 42.82 -22.32 21.79
CA SER A 853 42.77 -22.11 23.23
C SER A 853 41.47 -21.42 23.62
N PRO A 854 40.93 -21.62 24.83
CA PRO A 854 39.76 -20.88 25.31
C PRO A 854 39.94 -19.37 25.12
N ALA A 855 38.86 -18.67 24.77
CA ALA A 855 38.92 -17.23 24.55
C ALA A 855 39.20 -16.51 25.88
N HIS A 856 40.33 -15.81 25.92
CA HIS A 856 40.74 -14.96 27.03
C HIS A 856 41.36 -13.69 26.47
N HIS A 857 40.70 -12.57 26.74
CA HIS A 857 41.10 -11.25 26.28
C HIS A 857 41.63 -10.43 27.46
N GLY A 858 42.71 -9.66 27.26
CA GLY A 858 43.23 -8.80 28.31
C GLY A 858 42.18 -7.78 28.79
N ILE A 859 42.04 -7.62 30.12
CA ILE A 859 41.10 -6.70 30.76
C ILE A 859 41.50 -5.25 30.43
N ARG A 860 40.64 -4.50 29.75
CA ARG A 860 40.64 -3.03 29.81
C ARG A 860 39.23 -2.46 29.84
N VAL A 861 39.07 -1.41 30.64
CA VAL A 861 37.90 -0.54 30.68
C VAL A 861 37.73 0.03 29.28
N ALA A 862 36.53 -0.13 28.70
CA ALA A 862 36.19 0.50 27.43
C ALA A 862 36.63 1.96 27.46
N ALA A 863 37.48 2.37 26.52
CA ALA A 863 37.92 3.74 26.38
C ALA A 863 36.70 4.60 26.02
N ARG A 864 35.93 5.04 27.04
CA ARG A 864 35.02 6.16 26.87
C ARG A 864 35.90 7.39 26.68
N LEU A 865 36.00 7.85 25.44
CA LEU A 865 36.30 9.24 25.06
C LEU A 865 37.38 9.89 25.93
N ASN A 866 38.63 9.45 25.81
CA ASN A 866 39.76 10.13 26.46
C ASN A 866 40.80 10.68 25.47
N ASP A 867 40.39 10.97 24.23
CA ASP A 867 41.27 11.61 23.22
C ASP A 867 40.95 13.10 23.02
N ALA A 868 40.12 13.69 23.87
CA ALA A 868 39.84 15.14 23.83
C ALA A 868 41.04 16.01 24.28
N LYS A 869 42.13 15.41 24.78
CA LYS A 869 43.32 16.14 25.25
C LYS A 869 44.49 16.14 24.27
N GLU A 870 44.60 15.18 23.35
CA GLU A 870 45.74 15.12 22.40
C GLU A 870 45.46 15.82 21.06
N ALA A 871 44.20 16.12 20.74
CA ALA A 871 43.82 16.80 19.51
C ALA A 871 44.13 18.33 19.48
N LYS A 872 44.86 18.86 20.46
CA LYS A 872 45.20 20.30 20.52
C LYS A 872 46.51 20.69 19.84
N ASP A 873 47.40 19.73 19.53
CA ASP A 873 48.76 20.03 19.09
C ASP A 873 49.15 19.49 17.70
N ALA A 874 48.19 19.04 16.88
CA ALA A 874 48.46 18.60 15.50
C ALA A 874 48.02 19.65 14.45
N PRO A 875 48.87 20.03 13.48
CA PRO A 875 48.55 21.06 12.49
C PRO A 875 47.52 20.58 11.46
N ASP A 876 46.68 21.52 11.03
CA ASP A 876 45.53 21.39 10.12
C ASP A 876 45.74 20.44 8.93
N LYS A 877 45.37 19.16 9.10
CA LYS A 877 44.81 18.35 8.02
C LYS A 877 43.33 18.22 8.31
N ALA A 878 42.50 18.64 7.35
CA ALA A 878 41.04 18.61 7.43
C ALA A 878 40.51 17.24 7.87
N GLN A 879 40.36 17.04 9.18
CA GLN A 879 39.74 15.85 9.74
C GLN A 879 38.25 15.94 9.43
N ALA A 880 37.82 15.12 8.47
CA ALA A 880 36.43 14.84 8.21
C ALA A 880 35.73 14.50 9.54
N ALA A 881 34.78 15.34 9.96
CA ALA A 881 34.08 15.14 11.23
C ALA A 881 33.55 13.70 11.34
N PRO A 882 33.73 13.03 12.50
CA PRO A 882 33.41 11.62 12.66
C PRO A 882 31.93 11.34 12.40
N TRP A 883 31.67 10.23 11.72
CA TRP A 883 30.43 9.88 11.04
C TRP A 883 29.16 9.96 11.92
N TRP A 884 29.26 9.64 13.21
CA TRP A 884 28.17 9.69 14.19
C TRP A 884 27.62 11.09 14.48
N ARG A 885 28.36 12.16 14.19
CA ARG A 885 27.87 13.55 14.32
C ARG A 885 27.07 14.03 13.10
N ARG A 886 27.16 13.36 11.96
CA ARG A 886 26.46 13.76 10.72
C ARG A 886 24.98 13.34 10.75
N THR A 887 24.69 12.19 11.34
CA THR A 887 23.33 11.63 11.44
C THR A 887 22.48 12.28 12.53
N ALA A 888 23.07 12.67 13.66
CA ALA A 888 22.34 13.32 14.76
C ALA A 888 21.67 14.66 14.38
N ARG A 889 22.22 15.39 13.39
CA ARG A 889 21.60 16.62 12.86
C ARG A 889 20.42 16.33 11.93
N ALA A 890 20.36 15.17 11.28
CA ALA A 890 19.24 14.80 10.40
C ALA A 890 18.02 14.35 11.23
N THR A 891 18.23 13.57 12.30
CA THR A 891 17.14 13.11 13.18
C THR A 891 16.53 14.24 14.02
N ALA A 892 17.28 15.29 14.36
CA ALA A 892 16.76 16.43 15.12
C ALA A 892 15.86 17.37 14.30
N ILE A 893 15.99 17.39 12.96
CA ILE A 893 15.22 18.28 12.08
C ILE A 893 13.94 17.59 11.55
N GLY A 894 13.87 16.25 11.58
CA GLY A 894 12.69 15.49 11.17
C GLY A 894 11.48 15.54 12.11
N ALA A 895 11.67 16.02 13.35
CA ALA A 895 10.63 16.02 14.39
C ALA A 895 9.73 17.29 14.40
N THR A 896 10.12 18.37 13.72
CA THR A 896 9.42 19.67 13.81
C THR A 896 8.69 20.11 12.54
N LEU A 897 8.81 19.38 11.43
CA LEU A 897 8.18 19.74 10.14
C LEU A 897 6.87 19.00 9.83
N GLY A 898 6.25 18.35 10.82
CA GLY A 898 5.02 17.56 10.64
C GLY A 898 3.70 18.35 10.60
N LEU A 899 3.70 19.64 10.96
CA LEU A 899 2.47 20.45 11.05
C LEU A 899 2.32 21.50 9.94
N GLY A 900 3.42 21.91 9.29
CA GLY A 900 3.38 22.95 8.25
C GLY A 900 2.92 22.48 6.87
N ALA A 901 3.23 21.23 6.50
CA ALA A 901 2.94 20.70 5.16
C ALA A 901 1.48 20.23 4.97
N SER A 902 0.77 19.96 6.06
CA SER A 902 -0.66 19.59 6.03
C SER A 902 -1.55 20.81 5.78
N GLY A 903 -1.08 22.02 6.14
CA GLY A 903 -1.84 23.26 5.99
C GLY A 903 -2.03 23.71 4.54
N THR A 904 -1.06 23.43 3.65
CA THR A 904 -1.12 23.81 2.23
C THR A 904 -2.11 22.98 1.42
N LEU A 905 -2.29 21.69 1.74
CA LEU A 905 -3.31 20.86 1.11
C LEU A 905 -4.73 21.23 1.55
N ILE A 906 -4.90 21.59 2.82
CA ILE A 906 -6.19 22.05 3.36
C ILE A 906 -6.58 23.41 2.74
N LEU A 907 -5.63 24.34 2.58
CA LEU A 907 -5.87 25.62 1.90
C LEU A 907 -6.26 25.45 0.43
N SER A 908 -5.63 24.50 -0.29
CA SER A 908 -5.94 24.23 -1.69
C SER A 908 -7.33 23.59 -1.86
N ALA A 909 -7.70 22.67 -0.96
CA ALA A 909 -9.04 22.09 -0.90
C ALA A 909 -10.09 23.14 -0.50
N TRP A 910 -9.79 24.02 0.46
CA TRP A 910 -10.68 25.09 0.90
C TRP A 910 -10.99 26.10 -0.22
N GLN A 911 -9.98 26.52 -0.97
CA GLN A 911 -10.15 27.44 -2.11
C GLN A 911 -10.98 26.82 -3.25
N THR A 912 -10.86 25.51 -3.46
CA THR A 912 -11.65 24.78 -4.46
C THR A 912 -13.12 24.67 -4.02
N ILE A 913 -13.36 24.42 -2.72
CA ILE A 913 -14.70 24.39 -2.12
C ILE A 913 -15.36 25.78 -2.20
N GLU A 914 -14.63 26.86 -1.91
CA GLU A 914 -15.15 28.23 -2.02
C GLU A 914 -15.54 28.60 -3.47
N GLN A 915 -14.78 28.16 -4.48
CA GLN A 915 -15.14 28.41 -5.89
C GLN A 915 -16.40 27.65 -6.32
N VAL A 916 -16.58 26.41 -5.88
CA VAL A 916 -17.78 25.62 -6.16
C VAL A 916 -19.00 26.26 -5.49
N GLN A 917 -18.88 26.65 -4.21
CA GLN A 917 -19.97 27.31 -3.47
C GLN A 917 -20.38 28.65 -4.10
N ARG A 918 -19.42 29.42 -4.63
CA ARG A 918 -19.70 30.71 -5.29
C ARG A 918 -20.47 30.53 -6.61
N LYS A 919 -20.14 29.49 -7.37
CA LYS A 919 -20.81 29.16 -8.62
C LYS A 919 -22.23 28.62 -8.38
N GLU A 920 -22.43 27.84 -7.32
CA GLU A 920 -23.75 27.37 -6.90
C GLU A 920 -24.64 28.54 -6.44
N THR A 921 -24.11 29.46 -5.64
CA THR A 921 -24.88 30.64 -5.18
C THR A 921 -25.31 31.54 -6.33
N GLU A 922 -24.43 31.80 -7.31
CA GLU A 922 -24.79 32.55 -8.52
C GLU A 922 -25.92 31.86 -9.30
N SER A 923 -25.78 30.55 -9.57
CA SER A 923 -26.80 29.76 -10.29
C SER A 923 -28.16 29.70 -9.58
N ARG A 924 -28.15 29.68 -8.23
CA ARG A 924 -29.36 29.70 -7.41
C ARG A 924 -30.12 31.02 -7.54
N THR A 925 -29.40 32.14 -7.54
CA THR A 925 -30.02 33.46 -7.79
C THR A 925 -30.64 33.60 -9.18
N GLU A 926 -30.04 33.00 -10.21
CA GLU A 926 -30.63 32.97 -11.55
C GLU A 926 -31.89 32.10 -11.60
N ALA A 927 -31.86 30.94 -10.93
CA ALA A 927 -33.00 30.05 -10.79
C ALA A 927 -34.19 30.71 -10.07
N SER A 928 -33.94 31.38 -8.93
CA SER A 928 -34.96 32.11 -8.17
C SER A 928 -35.57 33.26 -8.98
N LYS A 929 -34.76 33.97 -9.78
CA LYS A 929 -35.25 35.03 -10.68
C LYS A 929 -36.15 34.46 -11.77
N LEU A 930 -35.74 33.36 -12.43
CA LEU A 930 -36.54 32.69 -13.45
C LEU A 930 -37.88 32.19 -12.88
N PHE A 931 -37.88 31.60 -11.68
CA PHE A 931 -39.10 31.20 -10.99
C PHE A 931 -40.02 32.39 -10.68
N ALA A 932 -39.47 33.49 -10.14
CA ALA A 932 -40.24 34.70 -9.85
C ALA A 932 -40.85 35.33 -11.11
N GLU A 933 -40.11 35.36 -12.23
CA GLU A 933 -40.59 35.85 -13.53
C GLU A 933 -41.72 34.97 -14.10
N VAL A 934 -41.54 33.65 -14.08
CA VAL A 934 -42.54 32.69 -14.58
C VAL A 934 -43.80 32.69 -13.71
N SER A 935 -43.65 32.68 -12.38
CA SER A 935 -44.77 32.74 -11.43
C SER A 935 -45.58 34.03 -11.59
N LYS A 936 -44.90 35.17 -11.73
CA LYS A 936 -45.55 36.47 -11.97
C LYS A 936 -46.24 36.52 -13.34
N GLY A 937 -45.64 35.94 -14.37
CA GLY A 937 -46.25 35.84 -15.71
C GLY A 937 -47.49 34.94 -15.75
N LEU A 938 -47.51 33.86 -14.96
CA LEU A 938 -48.63 32.90 -14.90
C LEU A 938 -49.83 33.40 -14.08
N GLN A 939 -49.64 34.33 -13.13
CA GLN A 939 -50.72 34.88 -12.30
C GLN A 939 -51.75 35.73 -13.07
N GLY A 940 -51.42 36.21 -14.27
CA GLY A 940 -52.30 37.08 -15.08
C GLY A 940 -53.01 36.42 -16.26
N MET A 941 -52.95 35.09 -16.42
CA MET A 941 -53.52 34.39 -17.57
C MET A 941 -54.92 33.81 -17.31
N ASP A 942 -55.83 34.06 -18.25
CA ASP A 942 -57.19 33.52 -18.24
C ASP A 942 -57.23 32.08 -18.81
N ALA A 943 -57.97 31.19 -18.14
CA ALA A 943 -57.93 29.74 -18.34
C ALA A 943 -58.63 29.26 -19.63
N ASN A 944 -59.39 30.14 -20.30
CA ASN A 944 -60.26 29.73 -21.41
C ASN A 944 -59.56 29.75 -22.79
N CYS A 945 -58.54 30.58 -23.03
CA CYS A 945 -57.64 30.48 -24.21
C CYS A 945 -56.42 31.43 -24.04
N PRO A 946 -55.26 30.96 -23.57
CA PRO A 946 -54.15 31.85 -23.27
C PRO A 946 -53.37 32.23 -24.53
N LYS A 947 -53.40 33.51 -24.89
CA LYS A 947 -52.36 34.11 -25.74
C LYS A 947 -51.08 34.25 -24.93
N MET A 948 -50.32 33.17 -24.80
CA MET A 948 -49.04 33.18 -24.09
C MET A 948 -47.95 33.77 -25.00
N PRO A 949 -47.20 34.80 -24.56
CA PRO A 949 -46.01 35.24 -25.27
C PRO A 949 -45.00 34.11 -25.38
N GLU A 950 -44.34 33.97 -26.53
CA GLU A 950 -43.41 32.87 -26.82
C GLU A 950 -42.26 32.79 -25.81
N TYR A 951 -41.80 33.93 -25.29
CA TYR A 951 -40.76 33.98 -24.24
C TYR A 951 -41.22 33.32 -22.93
N LEU A 952 -42.48 33.55 -22.53
CA LEU A 952 -43.02 33.01 -21.28
C LEU A 952 -43.24 31.50 -21.41
N TYR A 953 -43.70 31.05 -22.58
CA TYR A 953 -43.80 29.62 -22.92
C TYR A 953 -42.44 28.91 -22.83
N VAL A 954 -41.38 29.49 -23.41
CA VAL A 954 -40.02 28.94 -23.34
C VAL A 954 -39.49 28.93 -21.90
N GLN A 955 -39.72 29.99 -21.12
CA GLN A 955 -39.32 30.05 -19.72
C GLN A 955 -40.08 29.04 -18.84
N THR A 956 -41.40 28.89 -19.02
CA THR A 956 -42.21 27.89 -18.30
C THR A 956 -41.81 26.47 -18.69
N LYS A 957 -41.58 26.21 -19.98
CA LYS A 957 -41.08 24.92 -20.47
C LYS A 957 -39.69 24.61 -19.91
N THR A 958 -38.79 25.60 -19.85
CA THR A 958 -37.46 25.46 -19.23
C THR A 958 -37.58 25.20 -17.72
N LEU A 959 -38.45 25.93 -17.03
CA LEU A 959 -38.70 25.73 -15.60
C LEU A 959 -39.22 24.32 -15.31
N LEU A 960 -40.16 23.81 -16.12
CA LEU A 960 -40.77 22.49 -15.91
C LEU A 960 -39.93 21.31 -16.41
N GLN A 961 -39.14 21.47 -17.49
CA GLN A 961 -38.30 20.40 -18.04
C GLN A 961 -36.91 20.33 -17.39
N VAL A 962 -36.32 21.50 -17.09
CA VAL A 962 -34.91 21.59 -16.69
C VAL A 962 -34.77 21.84 -15.18
N MET A 963 -35.69 22.63 -14.59
CA MET A 963 -35.55 23.07 -13.20
C MET A 963 -36.42 22.28 -12.22
N ARG A 964 -37.49 21.62 -12.68
CA ARG A 964 -38.36 20.80 -11.83
C ARG A 964 -37.59 19.59 -11.30
N GLY A 965 -37.46 19.50 -9.98
CA GLY A 965 -36.63 18.48 -9.31
C GLY A 965 -35.13 18.86 -9.16
N SER A 966 -34.71 20.04 -9.64
CA SER A 966 -33.31 20.48 -9.54
C SER A 966 -32.89 20.74 -8.08
N PRO A 967 -31.70 20.28 -7.65
CA PRO A 967 -31.19 20.55 -6.31
C PRO A 967 -30.88 22.04 -6.05
N LEU A 968 -30.80 22.86 -7.10
CA LEU A 968 -30.48 24.29 -7.04
C LEU A 968 -31.61 25.15 -6.46
N LEU A 969 -32.87 24.67 -6.50
CA LEU A 969 -34.02 25.36 -5.92
C LEU A 969 -34.15 25.06 -4.43
N SER A 970 -34.54 26.06 -3.63
CA SER A 970 -34.92 25.85 -2.22
C SER A 970 -36.18 24.97 -2.12
N LEU A 971 -36.41 24.36 -0.96
CA LEU A 971 -37.59 23.51 -0.72
C LEU A 971 -38.91 24.23 -1.05
N LEU A 972 -39.02 25.50 -0.66
CA LEU A 972 -40.21 26.34 -0.89
C LEU A 972 -40.39 26.67 -2.38
N GLU A 973 -39.30 26.86 -3.12
CA GLU A 973 -39.34 27.09 -4.58
C GLU A 973 -39.65 25.79 -5.34
N ARG A 974 -39.15 24.64 -4.89
CA ARG A 974 -39.50 23.33 -5.49
C ARG A 974 -40.99 23.03 -5.31
N GLU A 975 -41.51 23.19 -4.10
CA GLU A 975 -42.95 23.07 -3.85
C GLU A 975 -43.75 24.09 -4.67
N GLY A 976 -43.23 25.31 -4.84
CA GLY A 976 -43.80 26.32 -5.73
C GLY A 976 -43.83 25.90 -7.20
N VAL A 977 -42.75 25.31 -7.72
CA VAL A 977 -42.68 24.78 -9.09
C VAL A 977 -43.62 23.59 -9.28
N ASP A 978 -43.72 22.71 -8.29
CA ASP A 978 -44.66 21.57 -8.32
C ASP A 978 -46.12 22.02 -8.21
N LEU A 979 -46.42 23.04 -7.42
CA LEU A 979 -47.73 23.69 -7.40
C LEU A 979 -48.06 24.34 -8.75
N VAL A 980 -47.09 25.00 -9.40
CA VAL A 980 -47.24 25.55 -10.75
C VAL A 980 -47.49 24.43 -11.77
N ALA A 981 -46.74 23.32 -11.70
CA ALA A 981 -46.93 22.17 -12.57
C ALA A 981 -48.31 21.50 -12.36
N ALA A 982 -48.73 21.34 -11.10
CA ALA A 982 -50.03 20.79 -10.75
C ALA A 982 -51.18 21.71 -11.19
N ARG A 983 -51.01 23.03 -11.03
CA ARG A 983 -51.96 24.05 -11.52
C ARG A 983 -52.07 24.02 -13.04
N ILE A 984 -50.96 23.90 -13.76
CA ILE A 984 -50.95 23.75 -15.22
C ILE A 984 -51.66 22.43 -15.60
N ALA A 985 -51.34 21.31 -14.96
CA ALA A 985 -51.99 20.04 -15.23
C ALA A 985 -53.53 20.08 -15.00
N THR A 986 -53.99 20.85 -14.01
CA THR A 986 -55.42 20.97 -13.65
C THR A 986 -56.18 22.02 -14.46
N ASP A 987 -55.64 23.23 -14.63
CA ASP A 987 -56.28 24.31 -15.39
C ASP A 987 -56.32 23.99 -16.88
N PHE A 988 -55.28 23.34 -17.43
CA PHE A 988 -55.25 22.95 -18.85
C PHE A 988 -55.95 21.61 -19.16
N ALA A 989 -56.48 20.90 -18.15
CA ALA A 989 -57.32 19.72 -18.33
C ALA A 989 -58.83 20.05 -18.50
N LYS A 990 -59.27 21.28 -18.27
CA LYS A 990 -60.68 21.70 -18.42
C LYS A 990 -61.09 21.82 -19.91
N PRO A 991 -62.30 21.39 -20.31
CA PRO A 991 -62.77 21.49 -21.69
C PRO A 991 -62.89 22.95 -22.16
N LEU A 992 -62.51 23.23 -23.41
CA LEU A 992 -62.56 24.57 -24.02
C LEU A 992 -64.03 25.00 -24.21
N ALA A 993 -64.40 26.17 -23.66
CA ALA A 993 -65.66 26.82 -23.99
C ALA A 993 -65.52 27.46 -25.38
N THR A 994 -66.08 26.80 -26.39
CA THR A 994 -66.10 27.17 -27.82
C THR A 994 -64.74 27.15 -28.55
N GLU A 995 -64.57 26.16 -29.44
CA GLU A 995 -63.38 25.96 -30.29
C GLU A 995 -63.12 27.10 -31.31
N ALA A 996 -64.03 28.07 -31.44
CA ALA A 996 -64.03 29.03 -32.54
C ALA A 996 -63.04 30.21 -32.41
N GLU A 997 -62.40 30.43 -31.26
CA GLU A 997 -61.60 31.66 -31.03
C GLU A 997 -60.11 31.43 -30.67
N CYS A 998 -59.61 30.19 -30.59
CA CYS A 998 -58.24 29.91 -30.14
C CYS A 998 -57.26 29.61 -31.29
N PRO A 999 -56.16 30.36 -31.48
CA PRO A 999 -55.20 30.12 -32.56
C PRO A 999 -54.50 28.75 -32.43
N ALA A 1000 -54.21 28.08 -33.56
CA ALA A 1000 -53.57 26.76 -33.59
C ALA A 1000 -52.21 26.69 -32.84
N THR A 1001 -51.46 27.80 -32.79
CA THR A 1001 -50.22 27.92 -32.01
C THR A 1001 -50.45 27.84 -30.51
N ALA A 1002 -51.54 28.42 -29.99
CA ALA A 1002 -51.89 28.38 -28.58
C ALA A 1002 -52.34 26.98 -28.14
N LEU A 1003 -53.05 26.24 -29.01
CA LEU A 1003 -53.43 24.84 -28.77
C LEU A 1003 -52.20 23.92 -28.69
N ARG A 1004 -51.21 24.11 -29.57
CA ARG A 1004 -49.94 23.37 -29.55
C ARG A 1004 -49.12 23.65 -28.28
N MET A 1005 -49.00 24.91 -27.89
CA MET A 1005 -48.30 25.30 -26.65
C MET A 1005 -48.97 24.69 -25.41
N ARG A 1006 -50.31 24.68 -25.37
CA ARG A 1006 -51.10 24.02 -24.31
C ARG A 1006 -50.82 22.52 -24.22
N SER A 1007 -50.87 21.78 -25.33
CA SER A 1007 -50.60 20.34 -25.34
C SER A 1007 -49.16 20.00 -24.93
N GLU A 1008 -48.18 20.80 -25.37
CA GLU A 1008 -46.78 20.59 -25.01
C GLU A 1008 -46.50 20.87 -23.54
N LEU A 1009 -47.08 21.95 -22.97
CA LEU A 1009 -46.94 22.23 -21.53
C LEU A 1009 -47.65 21.20 -20.66
N GLN A 1010 -48.80 20.67 -21.11
CA GLN A 1010 -49.50 19.58 -20.41
C GLN A 1010 -48.66 18.29 -20.39
N LEU A 1011 -48.07 17.91 -21.53
CA LEU A 1011 -47.14 16.78 -21.62
C LEU A 1011 -45.93 16.97 -20.70
N VAL A 1012 -45.31 18.14 -20.74
CA VAL A 1012 -44.15 18.49 -19.91
C VAL A 1012 -44.49 18.50 -18.41
N SER A 1013 -45.68 18.96 -18.03
CA SER A 1013 -46.16 18.94 -16.64
C SER A 1013 -46.43 17.52 -16.10
N SER A 1014 -46.58 16.53 -16.98
CA SER A 1014 -46.80 15.13 -16.61
C SER A 1014 -45.51 14.30 -16.43
N PHE A 1015 -44.35 14.82 -16.85
CA PHE A 1015 -43.06 14.16 -16.61
C PHE A 1015 -42.71 14.20 -15.11
N GLN A 1016 -42.51 13.02 -14.52
CA GLN A 1016 -41.74 12.90 -13.27
C GLN A 1016 -40.25 12.84 -13.63
N PRO A 1017 -39.36 13.50 -12.87
CA PRO A 1017 -37.93 13.39 -13.11
C PRO A 1017 -37.53 11.92 -13.03
N ALA A 1018 -36.69 11.47 -13.97
CA ALA A 1018 -36.02 10.19 -13.83
C ALA A 1018 -35.26 10.18 -12.50
N SER A 1019 -35.49 9.17 -11.67
CA SER A 1019 -34.78 8.98 -10.40
C SER A 1019 -33.28 9.09 -10.66
N SER A 1020 -32.63 10.11 -10.12
CA SER A 1020 -31.17 10.20 -10.20
C SER A 1020 -30.58 9.14 -9.28
N ALA A 1021 -29.42 8.59 -9.62
CA ALA A 1021 -28.77 7.61 -8.75
C ALA A 1021 -28.43 8.20 -7.35
N LEU A 1022 -28.36 9.53 -7.20
CA LEU A 1022 -28.21 10.25 -5.94
C LEU A 1022 -29.45 10.36 -5.05
N SER A 1023 -30.66 10.05 -5.52
CA SER A 1023 -31.86 10.24 -4.71
C SER A 1023 -32.08 9.06 -3.74
N TYR A 1024 -31.31 9.04 -2.64
CA TYR A 1024 -31.47 8.07 -1.53
C TYR A 1024 -32.94 7.93 -1.12
N TRP A 1025 -33.61 9.07 -1.06
CA TRP A 1025 -34.94 9.25 -0.49
C TRP A 1025 -36.05 9.21 -1.55
N ASP A 1026 -35.84 8.57 -2.70
CA ASP A 1026 -36.85 8.52 -3.76
C ASP A 1026 -38.01 7.58 -3.43
N SER A 1027 -39.22 7.98 -3.82
CA SER A 1027 -40.44 7.18 -3.72
C SER A 1027 -40.51 6.18 -4.88
N GLY A 1028 -39.63 5.17 -4.86
CA GLY A 1028 -39.59 4.12 -5.88
C GLY A 1028 -40.87 3.25 -5.94
N ASN A 1029 -40.79 2.11 -6.64
CA ASN A 1029 -41.89 1.15 -6.72
C ASN A 1029 -42.40 0.76 -5.32
N SER A 1030 -43.71 0.92 -5.10
CA SER A 1030 -44.35 0.59 -3.82
C SER A 1030 -44.08 -0.86 -3.40
N PRO A 1031 -44.09 -1.19 -2.10
CA PRO A 1031 -43.91 -2.56 -1.63
C PRO A 1031 -44.84 -3.58 -2.33
N GLY A 1032 -46.06 -3.15 -2.66
CA GLY A 1032 -47.01 -3.93 -3.45
C GLY A 1032 -46.54 -4.21 -4.87
N GLY A 1033 -45.95 -3.22 -5.56
CA GLY A 1033 -45.37 -3.40 -6.90
C GLY A 1033 -44.19 -4.36 -6.90
N GLN A 1034 -43.36 -4.34 -5.85
CA GLN A 1034 -42.23 -5.26 -5.71
C GLN A 1034 -42.67 -6.69 -5.43
N ALA A 1035 -43.72 -6.88 -4.61
CA ALA A 1035 -44.31 -8.19 -4.36
C ALA A 1035 -44.87 -8.83 -5.64
N LEU A 1036 -45.54 -8.02 -6.48
CA LEU A 1036 -46.05 -8.48 -7.78
C LEU A 1036 -44.93 -8.86 -8.76
N ALA A 1037 -43.86 -8.07 -8.81
CA ALA A 1037 -42.67 -8.39 -9.62
C ALA A 1037 -41.98 -9.68 -9.14
N ALA A 1038 -41.86 -9.86 -7.82
CA ALA A 1038 -41.32 -11.09 -7.23
C ALA A 1038 -42.15 -12.32 -7.60
N GLU A 1039 -43.49 -12.22 -7.50
CA GLU A 1039 -44.40 -13.31 -7.89
C GLU A 1039 -44.27 -13.64 -9.38
N ALA A 1040 -44.17 -12.63 -10.24
CA ALA A 1040 -43.99 -12.83 -11.68
C ALA A 1040 -42.69 -13.61 -12.00
N VAL A 1041 -41.59 -13.29 -11.31
CA VAL A 1041 -40.32 -14.02 -11.44
C VAL A 1041 -40.45 -15.46 -10.94
N TRP A 1042 -41.12 -15.69 -9.81
CA TRP A 1042 -41.36 -17.03 -9.27
C TRP A 1042 -42.20 -17.90 -10.22
N GLN A 1043 -43.25 -17.33 -10.81
CA GLN A 1043 -44.06 -18.00 -11.82
C GLN A 1043 -43.24 -18.32 -13.07
N GLN A 1044 -42.36 -17.40 -13.51
CA GLN A 1044 -41.48 -17.63 -14.65
C GLN A 1044 -40.48 -18.76 -14.40
N LEU A 1045 -39.86 -18.82 -13.21
CA LEU A 1045 -38.95 -19.90 -12.81
C LEU A 1045 -39.68 -21.25 -12.69
N LYS A 1046 -40.90 -21.26 -12.14
CA LYS A 1046 -41.74 -22.47 -12.03
C LYS A 1046 -42.18 -22.98 -13.40
N ASN A 1047 -42.43 -22.07 -14.34
CA ASN A 1047 -42.75 -22.42 -15.72
C ASN A 1047 -41.52 -22.90 -16.50
N TRP A 1048 -40.32 -22.41 -16.15
CA TRP A 1048 -39.06 -22.84 -16.76
C TRP A 1048 -38.65 -24.26 -16.37
N SER A 1049 -38.99 -24.71 -15.14
CA SER A 1049 -38.81 -26.11 -14.75
C SER A 1049 -39.87 -27.05 -15.37
N ALA A 1050 -41.03 -26.51 -15.76
CA ALA A 1050 -42.13 -27.29 -16.34
C ALA A 1050 -42.12 -27.36 -17.87
N LYS A 1051 -41.49 -26.40 -18.56
CA LYS A 1051 -41.37 -26.38 -20.03
C LYS A 1051 -39.98 -25.87 -20.39
N GLY A 1052 -39.22 -26.70 -21.13
CA GLY A 1052 -37.90 -26.35 -21.68
C GLY A 1052 -37.91 -25.04 -22.49
N PRO A 1053 -36.73 -24.47 -22.81
CA PRO A 1053 -36.59 -23.08 -23.18
C PRO A 1053 -37.36 -22.76 -24.47
N LEU A 1054 -38.37 -21.90 -24.38
CA LEU A 1054 -39.09 -21.36 -25.53
C LEU A 1054 -38.77 -19.89 -25.74
N THR A 1055 -38.44 -19.63 -27.01
CA THR A 1055 -38.26 -18.39 -27.76
C THR A 1055 -39.01 -17.17 -27.25
N THR A 1056 -38.26 -16.12 -26.94
CA THR A 1056 -38.76 -14.77 -26.64
C THR A 1056 -39.23 -14.06 -27.91
N THR A 1057 -40.48 -13.62 -27.89
CA THR A 1057 -41.13 -12.78 -28.89
C THR A 1057 -40.49 -11.38 -28.90
N THR A 1058 -40.14 -10.91 -30.10
CA THR A 1058 -39.58 -9.59 -30.42
C THR A 1058 -40.50 -8.43 -30.01
N ALA A 1059 -39.98 -7.51 -29.19
CA ALA A 1059 -40.55 -6.17 -29.01
C ALA A 1059 -40.11 -5.26 -30.18
N GLN A 1060 -41.07 -4.52 -30.74
CA GLN A 1060 -40.88 -3.60 -31.86
C GLN A 1060 -39.94 -2.45 -31.51
N VAL A 1061 -38.86 -2.31 -32.29
CA VAL A 1061 -37.95 -1.17 -32.27
C VAL A 1061 -38.55 -0.04 -33.12
N PHE A 1062 -38.69 1.15 -32.54
CA PHE A 1062 -38.98 2.38 -33.28
C PHE A 1062 -37.82 2.69 -34.23
N ARG A 1063 -38.15 2.97 -35.49
CA ARG A 1063 -37.22 3.24 -36.59
C ARG A 1063 -36.92 4.74 -36.65
N GLU A 1064 -35.65 5.14 -36.52
CA GLU A 1064 -35.20 6.51 -36.82
C GLU A 1064 -35.41 6.86 -38.30
N PRO A 1065 -35.72 8.13 -38.65
CA PRO A 1065 -35.71 8.57 -40.03
C PRO A 1065 -34.28 8.83 -40.55
N ALA A 1066 -34.07 8.49 -41.81
CA ALA A 1066 -32.80 8.53 -42.55
C ALA A 1066 -32.19 9.96 -42.70
N PRO A 1067 -30.87 10.08 -42.92
CA PRO A 1067 -30.19 11.37 -43.05
C PRO A 1067 -30.56 12.08 -44.37
N VAL A 1068 -30.90 13.37 -44.26
CA VAL A 1068 -31.11 14.28 -45.39
C VAL A 1068 -29.74 14.70 -45.95
N GLY A 1069 -29.56 14.55 -47.27
CA GLY A 1069 -28.33 14.88 -47.98
C GLY A 1069 -28.04 16.38 -48.05
N MET A 1070 -26.75 16.74 -47.97
CA MET A 1070 -26.28 18.11 -48.15
C MET A 1070 -26.41 18.57 -49.61
N PRO A 1071 -26.89 19.80 -49.89
CA PRO A 1071 -26.76 20.41 -51.21
C PRO A 1071 -25.32 20.86 -51.47
N LYS A 1072 -24.86 20.57 -52.69
CA LYS A 1072 -23.63 21.10 -53.29
C LYS A 1072 -23.85 22.54 -53.79
N ASP A 1073 -22.75 23.29 -53.78
CA ASP A 1073 -22.45 24.50 -54.54
C ASP A 1073 -23.18 25.81 -54.15
N VAL A 1074 -22.45 26.67 -53.43
CA VAL A 1074 -22.66 28.14 -53.43
C VAL A 1074 -21.34 28.79 -53.86
N PRO A 1075 -21.31 29.64 -54.90
CA PRO A 1075 -20.09 30.29 -55.35
C PRO A 1075 -19.67 31.39 -54.38
N VAL A 1076 -18.43 31.33 -53.89
CA VAL A 1076 -17.81 32.39 -53.08
C VAL A 1076 -17.32 33.49 -54.02
N VAL A 1077 -17.94 34.67 -53.94
CA VAL A 1077 -17.47 35.88 -54.61
C VAL A 1077 -16.22 36.38 -53.88
N VAL A 1078 -15.06 36.32 -54.56
CA VAL A 1078 -13.81 36.91 -54.06
C VAL A 1078 -13.79 38.39 -54.41
N ALA A 1079 -13.98 39.27 -53.42
CA ALA A 1079 -13.75 40.70 -53.59
C ALA A 1079 -12.26 41.02 -53.37
N THR A 1080 -11.63 41.60 -54.39
CA THR A 1080 -10.25 42.13 -54.35
C THR A 1080 -10.16 43.35 -53.44
N ALA A 1081 -9.31 43.28 -52.40
CA ALA A 1081 -8.99 44.41 -51.52
C ALA A 1081 -8.19 45.50 -52.26
N PRO A 1082 -8.39 46.79 -51.95
CA PRO A 1082 -7.69 47.89 -52.62
C PRO A 1082 -6.19 47.89 -52.29
N ALA A 1083 -5.39 48.10 -53.33
CA ALA A 1083 -3.93 48.15 -53.27
C ALA A 1083 -3.44 49.53 -52.79
N SER A 1084 -3.02 49.63 -51.51
CA SER A 1084 -1.88 50.45 -51.02
C SER A 1084 -1.97 50.72 -49.51
N VAL A 1085 -1.87 49.70 -48.66
CA VAL A 1085 -1.71 49.90 -47.20
C VAL A 1085 -0.31 49.47 -46.80
N SER A 1086 0.54 50.41 -46.37
CA SER A 1086 1.88 50.10 -45.84
C SER A 1086 1.77 49.63 -44.40
N LEU A 1087 2.27 48.41 -44.12
CA LEU A 1087 2.29 47.80 -42.78
C LEU A 1087 3.60 48.06 -42.03
N GLU A 1088 4.37 49.09 -42.42
CA GLU A 1088 5.65 49.42 -41.80
C GLU A 1088 5.52 49.79 -40.31
N ALA A 1089 4.34 50.27 -39.89
CA ALA A 1089 3.97 50.49 -38.49
C ALA A 1089 3.92 49.22 -37.63
N CYS A 1090 4.01 48.03 -38.23
CA CYS A 1090 4.09 46.73 -37.54
C CYS A 1090 5.54 46.27 -37.26
N ARG A 1091 6.55 47.01 -37.73
CA ARG A 1091 7.96 46.68 -37.49
C ARG A 1091 8.31 46.90 -36.02
N ARG A 1092 8.89 45.87 -35.39
CA ARG A 1092 9.33 45.89 -33.98
C ARG A 1092 10.86 45.71 -33.88
N PRO A 1093 11.50 46.27 -32.83
CA PRO A 1093 12.96 46.18 -32.67
C PRO A 1093 13.47 44.76 -32.34
N GLN A 1094 12.64 43.91 -31.71
CA GLN A 1094 12.95 42.50 -31.46
C GLN A 1094 11.68 41.64 -31.57
N GLY A 1095 11.71 40.64 -32.45
CA GLY A 1095 10.64 39.66 -32.67
C GLY A 1095 9.51 40.11 -33.61
N ASN A 1096 8.76 39.14 -34.14
CA ASN A 1096 7.64 39.39 -35.06
C ASN A 1096 6.34 39.67 -34.29
N THR A 1097 5.46 40.51 -34.86
CA THR A 1097 4.10 40.66 -34.34
C THR A 1097 3.30 39.41 -34.69
N ILE A 1098 2.63 38.77 -33.73
CA ILE A 1098 1.79 37.59 -33.97
C ILE A 1098 0.32 38.02 -33.95
N LEU A 1099 -0.40 37.73 -35.04
CA LEU A 1099 -1.82 37.97 -35.17
C LEU A 1099 -2.61 36.66 -35.05
N TYR A 1100 -3.48 36.54 -34.05
CA TYR A 1100 -4.44 35.44 -33.92
C TYR A 1100 -5.79 35.85 -34.50
N VAL A 1101 -6.33 35.06 -35.43
CA VAL A 1101 -7.64 35.32 -36.04
C VAL A 1101 -8.67 34.40 -35.41
N GLN A 1102 -9.71 35.00 -34.83
CA GLN A 1102 -10.74 34.35 -34.03
C GLN A 1102 -12.10 34.48 -34.72
N VAL A 1103 -12.79 33.35 -34.93
CA VAL A 1103 -14.16 33.28 -35.48
C VAL A 1103 -15.10 32.57 -34.51
N TYR A 1104 -16.37 32.95 -34.51
CA TYR A 1104 -17.38 32.38 -33.60
C TYR A 1104 -18.12 31.17 -34.17
N ASP A 1105 -18.03 30.94 -35.48
CA ASP A 1105 -18.72 29.88 -36.18
C ASP A 1105 -17.87 29.36 -37.36
N GLU A 1106 -18.17 28.15 -37.81
CA GLU A 1106 -17.39 27.47 -38.84
C GLU A 1106 -17.69 28.01 -40.26
N PHE A 1107 -18.84 28.65 -40.45
CA PHE A 1107 -19.24 29.28 -41.72
C PHE A 1107 -18.36 30.49 -42.03
N SER A 1108 -17.98 31.25 -41.00
CA SER A 1108 -17.07 32.38 -41.08
C SER A 1108 -15.61 31.99 -41.37
N ARG A 1109 -15.24 30.69 -41.29
CA ARG A 1109 -13.87 30.23 -41.52
C ARG A 1109 -13.39 30.45 -42.96
N ALA A 1110 -14.23 30.18 -43.96
CA ALA A 1110 -13.82 30.31 -45.36
C ALA A 1110 -13.49 31.77 -45.75
N PRO A 1111 -14.37 32.76 -45.46
CA PRO A 1111 -14.02 34.18 -45.65
C PRO A 1111 -12.82 34.62 -44.79
N ALA A 1112 -12.66 34.08 -43.57
CA ALA A 1112 -11.56 34.45 -42.69
C ALA A 1112 -10.23 33.90 -43.19
N THR A 1113 -10.26 32.75 -43.87
CA THR A 1113 -9.08 32.13 -44.49
C THR A 1113 -8.59 32.97 -45.65
N ALA A 1114 -9.50 33.49 -46.49
CA ALA A 1114 -9.15 34.42 -47.55
C ALA A 1114 -8.55 35.72 -46.98
N LEU A 1115 -9.15 36.29 -45.94
CA LEU A 1115 -8.61 37.47 -45.25
C LEU A 1115 -7.21 37.21 -44.66
N ARG A 1116 -7.01 36.07 -44.00
CA ARG A 1116 -5.71 35.66 -43.44
C ARG A 1116 -4.65 35.56 -44.53
N GLN A 1117 -4.97 34.98 -45.68
CA GLN A 1117 -4.05 34.87 -46.81
C GLN A 1117 -3.65 36.26 -47.34
N THR A 1118 -4.61 37.18 -47.47
CA THR A 1118 -4.35 38.56 -47.88
C THR A 1118 -3.47 39.31 -46.87
N LEU A 1119 -3.77 39.18 -45.57
CA LEU A 1119 -2.96 39.77 -44.50
C LEU A 1119 -1.54 39.20 -44.48
N GLN A 1120 -1.38 37.88 -44.64
CA GLN A 1120 -0.08 37.23 -44.70
C GLN A 1120 0.71 37.67 -45.95
N ALA A 1121 0.04 37.83 -47.10
CA ALA A 1121 0.66 38.25 -48.35
C ALA A 1121 1.11 39.73 -48.33
N GLN A 1122 0.33 40.62 -47.69
CA GLN A 1122 0.67 42.05 -47.62
C GLN A 1122 1.58 42.42 -46.44
N ALA A 1123 1.56 41.66 -45.34
CA ALA A 1123 2.40 41.93 -44.16
C ALA A 1123 3.84 41.39 -44.27
N GLY A 1124 4.09 40.43 -45.16
CA GLY A 1124 5.42 39.81 -45.33
C GLY A 1124 5.94 39.18 -44.04
N GLU A 1125 7.25 39.37 -43.75
CA GLU A 1125 7.89 38.86 -42.53
C GLU A 1125 7.56 39.68 -41.24
N LEU A 1126 6.89 40.83 -41.36
CA LEU A 1126 6.65 41.75 -40.24
C LEU A 1126 5.55 41.26 -39.27
N VAL A 1127 4.57 40.50 -39.78
CA VAL A 1127 3.46 39.95 -38.99
C VAL A 1127 3.28 38.46 -39.32
N GLN A 1128 3.34 37.61 -38.30
CA GLN A 1128 3.04 36.19 -38.42
C GLN A 1128 1.55 35.95 -38.09
N VAL A 1129 0.75 35.55 -39.08
CA VAL A 1129 -0.69 35.30 -38.88
C VAL A 1129 -0.95 33.83 -38.54
N ALA A 1130 -1.31 33.58 -37.29
CA ALA A 1130 -1.60 32.26 -36.75
C ALA A 1130 -2.83 31.62 -37.44
N PRO A 1131 -3.00 30.29 -37.39
CA PRO A 1131 -4.20 29.61 -37.89
C PRO A 1131 -5.48 30.15 -37.25
N ILE A 1132 -6.57 30.11 -38.00
CA ILE A 1132 -7.87 30.61 -37.53
C ILE A 1132 -8.43 29.66 -36.49
N GLU A 1133 -8.74 30.19 -35.32
CA GLU A 1133 -9.36 29.45 -34.22
C GLU A 1133 -10.87 29.77 -34.18
N ASN A 1134 -11.67 28.70 -34.04
CA ASN A 1134 -13.09 28.83 -33.78
C ASN A 1134 -13.26 28.88 -32.26
N VAL A 1135 -13.40 30.07 -31.70
CA VAL A 1135 -13.39 30.30 -30.25
C VAL A 1135 -14.58 29.67 -29.53
N THR A 1136 -15.70 29.52 -30.22
CA THR A 1136 -16.89 28.86 -29.67
C THR A 1136 -16.66 27.35 -29.56
N LEU A 1137 -16.04 26.74 -30.57
CA LEU A 1137 -15.68 25.33 -30.58
C LEU A 1137 -14.51 25.05 -29.62
N SER A 1138 -13.47 25.87 -29.63
CA SER A 1138 -12.34 25.78 -28.68
C SER A 1138 -12.81 25.93 -27.25
N ALA A 1139 -13.69 26.89 -26.96
CA ALA A 1139 -14.29 27.04 -25.63
C ALA A 1139 -15.15 25.82 -25.27
N GLN A 1140 -15.89 25.25 -26.23
CA GLN A 1140 -16.66 24.03 -25.99
C GLN A 1140 -15.78 22.80 -25.70
N VAL A 1141 -14.70 22.60 -26.47
CA VAL A 1141 -13.73 21.51 -26.26
C VAL A 1141 -12.99 21.69 -24.92
N ARG A 1142 -12.67 22.94 -24.55
CA ARG A 1142 -12.04 23.28 -23.27
C ARG A 1142 -13.04 23.44 -22.13
N GLN A 1143 -14.33 23.22 -22.37
CA GLN A 1143 -15.45 23.43 -21.43
C GLN A 1143 -15.46 24.80 -20.75
N GLN A 1144 -15.00 25.84 -21.45
CA GLN A 1144 -15.02 27.23 -21.03
C GLN A 1144 -16.28 27.93 -21.53
N ARG A 1145 -16.67 29.03 -20.86
CA ARG A 1145 -17.79 29.87 -21.30
C ARG A 1145 -17.51 30.36 -22.72
N ARG A 1146 -18.44 30.06 -23.65
CA ARG A 1146 -18.35 30.53 -25.04
C ARG A 1146 -18.25 32.06 -25.04
N PRO A 1147 -17.23 32.65 -25.70
CA PRO A 1147 -17.12 34.09 -25.76
C PRO A 1147 -18.29 34.67 -26.55
N ALA A 1148 -18.83 35.80 -26.10
CA ALA A 1148 -19.88 36.49 -26.82
C ALA A 1148 -19.32 37.11 -28.12
N PRO A 1149 -20.05 37.01 -29.25
CA PRO A 1149 -19.64 37.64 -30.49
C PRO A 1149 -19.56 39.15 -30.36
N TRP A 1150 -18.42 39.72 -30.72
CA TRP A 1150 -18.33 41.17 -30.92
C TRP A 1150 -19.30 41.58 -32.04
N PRO A 1151 -19.99 42.72 -31.93
CA PRO A 1151 -20.92 43.18 -32.96
C PRO A 1151 -20.21 43.72 -34.21
N GLN A 1152 -18.91 43.98 -34.11
CA GLN A 1152 -18.05 44.52 -35.17
C GLN A 1152 -16.68 43.84 -35.13
N PRO A 1153 -15.94 43.76 -36.26
CA PRO A 1153 -14.57 43.28 -36.26
C PRO A 1153 -13.72 44.03 -35.23
N THR A 1154 -13.10 43.29 -34.31
CA THR A 1154 -12.42 43.89 -33.16
C THR A 1154 -11.00 43.37 -33.02
N PHE A 1155 -10.02 44.27 -33.06
CA PHE A 1155 -8.64 44.00 -32.66
C PHE A 1155 -8.48 44.20 -31.15
N VAL A 1156 -7.97 43.18 -30.46
CA VAL A 1156 -7.62 43.22 -29.04
C VAL A 1156 -6.10 43.23 -28.91
N LEU A 1157 -5.58 44.29 -28.27
CA LEU A 1157 -4.15 44.54 -28.15
C LEU A 1157 -3.64 44.08 -26.79
N HIS A 1158 -2.71 43.13 -26.77
CA HIS A 1158 -2.02 42.77 -25.52
C HIS A 1158 -0.97 43.83 -25.12
N ASP A 1159 -0.41 44.54 -26.10
CA ASP A 1159 0.52 45.65 -25.91
C ASP A 1159 -0.02 46.95 -26.55
N PRO A 1160 -0.22 48.03 -25.76
CA PRO A 1160 -0.69 49.32 -26.29
C PRO A 1160 0.21 49.91 -27.39
N GLY A 1161 1.51 49.59 -27.40
CA GLY A 1161 2.45 50.02 -28.45
C GLY A 1161 2.12 49.47 -29.84
N SER A 1162 1.29 48.44 -29.94
CA SER A 1162 0.91 47.79 -31.20
C SER A 1162 -0.33 48.41 -31.86
N ARG A 1163 -0.87 49.51 -31.30
CA ARG A 1163 -2.08 50.18 -31.79
C ARG A 1163 -1.94 50.75 -33.20
N ALA A 1164 -0.78 51.29 -33.54
CA ALA A 1164 -0.52 51.81 -34.89
C ALA A 1164 -0.55 50.68 -35.94
N CYS A 1165 0.05 49.52 -35.61
CA CYS A 1165 0.02 48.32 -36.44
C CYS A 1165 -1.42 47.80 -36.65
N ALA A 1166 -2.22 47.70 -35.58
CA ALA A 1166 -3.61 47.23 -35.70
C ALA A 1166 -4.50 48.18 -36.53
N LYS A 1167 -4.30 49.50 -36.43
CA LYS A 1167 -5.01 50.46 -37.28
C LYS A 1167 -4.63 50.34 -38.75
N ALA A 1168 -3.37 50.05 -39.06
CA ALA A 1168 -2.95 49.80 -40.43
C ALA A 1168 -3.60 48.51 -40.98
N MET A 1169 -3.63 47.42 -40.20
CA MET A 1169 -4.31 46.17 -40.61
C MET A 1169 -5.83 46.30 -40.74
N ALA A 1170 -6.48 47.20 -40.00
CA ALA A 1170 -7.92 47.44 -40.10
C ALA A 1170 -8.35 47.91 -41.50
N GLY A 1171 -7.48 48.63 -42.22
CA GLY A 1171 -7.74 49.06 -43.61
C GLY A 1171 -7.76 47.93 -44.64
N LEU A 1172 -7.39 46.71 -44.24
CA LEU A 1172 -7.37 45.51 -45.08
C LEU A 1172 -8.61 44.62 -44.90
N LEU A 1173 -9.51 44.99 -43.97
CA LEU A 1173 -10.78 44.30 -43.78
C LEU A 1173 -11.75 44.69 -44.89
N GLY A 1174 -12.23 43.70 -45.64
CA GLY A 1174 -13.22 43.88 -46.71
C GLY A 1174 -14.52 43.11 -46.46
N LEU A 1175 -15.33 42.95 -47.51
CA LEU A 1175 -16.56 42.15 -47.46
C LEU A 1175 -16.24 40.71 -47.02
N PRO A 1176 -17.05 40.08 -46.16
CA PRO A 1176 -18.40 40.48 -45.75
C PRO A 1176 -18.48 41.37 -44.50
N TRP A 1177 -17.35 41.74 -43.88
CA TRP A 1177 -17.33 42.41 -42.57
C TRP A 1177 -17.27 43.94 -42.65
N VAL A 1178 -16.67 44.49 -43.70
CA VAL A 1178 -16.59 45.94 -43.93
C VAL A 1178 -16.90 46.22 -45.40
N GLY A 1179 -17.88 47.11 -45.67
CA GLY A 1179 -18.24 47.48 -47.03
C GLY A 1179 -17.22 48.42 -47.68
N PRO A 1180 -17.04 48.40 -49.02
CA PRO A 1180 -16.16 49.33 -49.71
C PRO A 1180 -16.63 50.78 -49.51
N GLY A 1181 -15.80 51.62 -48.88
CA GLY A 1181 -16.09 53.04 -48.60
C GLY A 1181 -16.65 53.36 -47.21
N GLU A 1182 -16.80 52.37 -46.32
CA GLU A 1182 -17.26 52.61 -44.95
C GLU A 1182 -16.11 53.07 -44.02
N SER A 1183 -16.38 54.01 -43.09
CA SER A 1183 -15.34 54.64 -42.26
C SER A 1183 -14.65 53.66 -41.30
N ALA A 1184 -13.40 53.98 -40.93
CA ALA A 1184 -12.56 53.22 -40.01
C ALA A 1184 -13.19 53.01 -38.60
N ASP A 1185 -14.30 53.67 -38.30
CA ASP A 1185 -15.03 53.56 -37.02
C ASP A 1185 -15.82 52.25 -36.87
N LYS A 1186 -15.98 51.48 -37.97
CA LYS A 1186 -16.60 50.14 -37.94
C LYS A 1186 -15.66 49.00 -37.51
N VAL A 1187 -14.37 49.29 -37.32
CA VAL A 1187 -13.39 48.31 -36.80
C VAL A 1187 -12.92 48.77 -35.44
N TRP A 1188 -13.17 47.99 -34.41
CA TRP A 1188 -12.79 48.35 -33.06
C TRP A 1188 -11.35 47.96 -32.77
N VAL A 1189 -10.60 48.85 -32.11
CA VAL A 1189 -9.27 48.55 -31.57
C VAL A 1189 -9.31 48.79 -30.07
N ARG A 1190 -9.18 47.70 -29.28
CA ARG A 1190 -9.35 47.70 -27.82
C ARG A 1190 -8.08 47.17 -27.15
N ASP A 1191 -7.70 47.74 -26.01
CA ASP A 1191 -6.62 47.16 -25.21
C ASP A 1191 -7.14 46.01 -24.35
N LEU A 1192 -6.33 44.98 -24.17
CA LEU A 1192 -6.66 43.88 -23.26
C LEU A 1192 -6.81 44.43 -21.82
N PRO A 1193 -7.91 44.12 -21.11
CA PRO A 1193 -8.13 44.57 -19.74
C PRO A 1193 -6.94 44.29 -18.82
N LYS A 1194 -6.65 45.19 -17.88
CA LYS A 1194 -5.51 45.03 -16.94
C LYS A 1194 -5.61 43.77 -16.05
N SER A 1195 -6.80 43.18 -15.93
CA SER A 1195 -7.06 41.95 -15.18
C SER A 1195 -6.64 40.66 -15.90
N LEU A 1196 -6.24 40.75 -17.18
CA LEU A 1196 -5.84 39.61 -18.00
C LEU A 1196 -4.36 39.71 -18.38
N ASN A 1197 -3.68 38.57 -18.48
CA ASN A 1197 -2.23 38.50 -18.71
C ASN A 1197 -1.84 38.99 -20.12
N ARG A 1198 -1.18 40.15 -20.18
CA ARG A 1198 -0.68 40.74 -21.42
C ARG A 1198 0.59 40.02 -21.91
N ARG A 1199 0.68 39.81 -23.22
CA ARG A 1199 1.85 39.24 -23.92
C ARG A 1199 2.38 40.25 -24.93
N PRO A 1200 3.66 40.66 -24.87
CA PRO A 1200 4.19 41.67 -25.78
C PRO A 1200 4.22 41.14 -27.22
N GLY A 1201 3.68 41.91 -28.17
CA GLY A 1201 3.69 41.57 -29.62
C GLY A 1201 2.56 40.69 -30.11
N VAL A 1202 1.56 40.42 -29.26
CA VAL A 1202 0.37 39.65 -29.61
C VAL A 1202 -0.81 40.57 -29.87
N ILE A 1203 -1.48 40.36 -31.00
CA ILE A 1203 -2.74 41.00 -31.38
C ILE A 1203 -3.75 39.90 -31.69
N GLU A 1204 -4.98 40.05 -31.22
CA GLU A 1204 -6.08 39.15 -31.59
C GLU A 1204 -7.11 39.89 -32.44
N LEU A 1205 -7.53 39.32 -33.56
CA LEU A 1205 -8.60 39.82 -34.42
C LEU A 1205 -9.84 38.94 -34.26
N TRP A 1206 -10.90 39.50 -33.69
CA TRP A 1206 -12.17 38.84 -33.47
C TRP A 1206 -13.17 39.26 -34.56
N LEU A 1207 -13.59 38.30 -35.38
CA LEU A 1207 -14.50 38.53 -36.51
C LEU A 1207 -15.93 38.12 -36.14
N PRO A 1208 -16.94 38.99 -36.33
CA PRO A 1208 -18.33 38.66 -36.05
C PRO A 1208 -18.87 37.56 -36.99
N PRO A 1209 -19.84 36.76 -36.52
CA PRO A 1209 -20.47 35.72 -37.33
C PRO A 1209 -21.25 36.30 -38.51
N ILE A 1210 -21.14 35.67 -39.69
CA ILE A 1210 -21.86 36.08 -40.91
C ILE A 1210 -23.27 35.48 -40.89
N LEU A 1211 -24.31 36.31 -40.82
CA LEU A 1211 -25.71 35.87 -40.81
C LEU A 1211 -26.16 35.37 -42.20
N GLN A 1212 -26.79 34.19 -42.26
CA GLN A 1212 -27.47 33.67 -43.46
C GLN A 1212 -28.71 34.53 -43.79
N GLN A 1213 -28.73 35.19 -44.94
CA GLN A 1213 -29.99 35.68 -45.53
C GLN A 1213 -30.76 34.48 -46.08
N THR A 1214 -31.75 34.00 -45.33
CA THR A 1214 -32.73 33.04 -45.84
C THR A 1214 -33.75 33.81 -46.69
N SER A 1215 -33.75 33.52 -47.99
CA SER A 1215 -34.68 34.09 -48.97
C SER A 1215 -36.11 33.71 -48.63
N SER A 1216 -36.95 34.72 -48.41
CA SER A 1216 -38.40 34.57 -48.40
C SER A 1216 -38.91 34.38 -49.84
N ASN A 1217 -39.79 33.40 -50.05
CA ASN A 1217 -40.69 33.39 -51.20
C ASN A 1217 -42.11 33.07 -50.68
N LYS A 1218 -42.90 34.12 -50.52
CA LYS A 1218 -44.38 34.07 -50.59
C LYS A 1218 -44.78 33.96 -52.06
N PRO A 1219 -45.90 33.29 -52.40
CA PRO A 1219 -46.52 33.45 -53.71
C PRO A 1219 -47.40 34.71 -53.74
N VAL A 1220 -47.49 35.31 -54.93
CA VAL A 1220 -48.33 36.47 -55.25
C VAL A 1220 -49.70 36.03 -55.75
N ALA A 1221 -50.76 36.58 -55.16
CA ALA A 1221 -52.07 36.92 -55.76
C ALA A 1221 -52.70 37.94 -54.78
N GLY A 1222 -53.32 39.08 -55.12
CA GLY A 1222 -53.78 39.67 -56.37
C GLY A 1222 -55.02 40.53 -56.03
N ARG A 1223 -54.83 41.86 -56.00
CA ARG A 1223 -55.79 43.00 -56.07
C ARG A 1223 -57.26 42.82 -55.60
N ALA A 1224 -57.65 43.62 -54.59
CA ALA A 1224 -58.58 44.76 -54.68
C ALA A 1224 -58.53 45.53 -53.35
#